data_AF-A0AA38NDX1-F1
#
_entry.id   AF-A0AA38NDX1-F1
#
_cell.length_a   1.000
_cell.length_b   1.000
_cell.length_c   1.000
_cell.angle_alpha   90.00
_cell.angle_beta   90.00
_cell.angle_gamma   90.00
#
_symmetry.space_group_name_H-M   'P 1'
#
loop_
_entity.id
_entity.type
_entity.pdbx_description
1 polymer ?
#
loop_
_entity_poly.entity_id
_entity_poly.type
_entity_poly.pdbx_seq_one_letter_code
_entity_poly.pdbx_strand_id
1 'polypeptide(L)'
;MARTHSRPSSPEPSLIKRIKISHPTLDNLIPTDEISAAFASDVLEPSNVAKLQKLYRESEPFHYALVSKLFQDDLLKKVKDECLGELSFTEKETDIYKVNQTGDLASLNYLDSSQLSLLPNLLKLRDALYSSKFRAFLQSVTGCGPLSGVKQDMSVNSYTKGCHLLNHDDVIGTRRVSYILYMPLPNYQFWQRDWGGALELYPTKAGPDGVPEPECVPSKSVPPSWNQFIFFEVQPGRSFHSVEEVVVGSGGEDGRERLSISGWFHAAQEGEEGYVKPVDEQELKSSREQLAHTQTAFKSYQSSQSLTDKPPLSDGELSEEDLTFLSEFMNPVYLQTRTMQSLASRFIEESSLELHSFLTSSIAEALEPRLRELDAQDGLGPERNGKVPPHCSGVDATNPDIVSAEDAASNPYMTISTPTTPLPLSNTLSANGMIPSTPAPSTLPDTKLPSAWTLKGPPHKWRYCTLLPPSPSAPALSITPISAHPNPSEILRNLQDELFPSQAFRAWLAIVSRLLPLRHFVEARRFRPGLDYTLATSEENEARLDVVLGLTPEVKDDVDESRRGSETVASASRGWSTAEWGGWECYMAPHNEEDDPAVYRAGTYKKSDVLGNITKKATSDGANGHSVNGTNGHTVNGSAAHSSNGTNGKANGHAEVNGNGKRSSPIGSPMNEEDQDESMEGADDDEEDSTLLTVQPGFNRLLLVLRDERVMRFVKYVSAAAEGSRWDVCAEYEAGIVQEEEGDDDDDDDQ
;
A
#
# COMPACT_ATOMS: atom_id res chain seq x y z
N MET A 1 -18.38 -58.64 -41.44
CA MET A 1 -17.53 -59.58 -40.68
C MET A 1 -16.18 -58.94 -40.43
N ALA A 2 -15.88 -58.57 -39.19
CA ALA A 2 -14.55 -58.56 -38.60
C ALA A 2 -14.76 -58.42 -37.09
N ARG A 3 -14.17 -59.34 -36.32
CA ARG A 3 -14.41 -59.57 -34.89
C ARG A 3 -13.40 -58.78 -34.03
N THR A 4 -13.94 -58.03 -33.08
CA THR A 4 -13.54 -57.87 -31.65
C THR A 4 -12.06 -57.93 -31.25
N HIS A 5 -11.60 -56.90 -30.52
CA HIS A 5 -11.15 -57.04 -29.13
C HIS A 5 -11.37 -55.71 -28.36
N SER A 6 -11.84 -55.83 -27.12
CA SER A 6 -12.30 -54.77 -26.22
C SER A 6 -11.13 -54.18 -25.40
N ARG A 7 -11.11 -52.85 -25.25
CA ARG A 7 -10.24 -52.12 -24.30
C ARG A 7 -11.05 -51.81 -23.03
N PRO A 8 -10.50 -51.98 -21.81
CA PRO A 8 -11.24 -51.71 -20.58
C PRO A 8 -11.52 -50.21 -20.42
N SER A 9 -12.68 -49.89 -19.86
CA SER A 9 -13.13 -48.55 -19.48
C SER A 9 -12.19 -47.95 -18.43
N SER A 10 -11.66 -46.75 -18.71
CA SER A 10 -11.10 -45.89 -17.67
C SER A 10 -12.20 -45.51 -16.68
N PRO A 11 -11.93 -45.48 -15.36
CA PRO A 11 -12.89 -44.97 -14.39
C PRO A 11 -13.07 -43.46 -14.59
N GLU A 12 -14.31 -42.99 -14.53
CA GLU A 12 -14.62 -41.56 -14.47
C GLU A 12 -13.95 -40.90 -13.25
N PRO A 13 -13.59 -39.61 -13.33
CA PRO A 13 -13.02 -38.89 -12.20
C PRO A 13 -14.10 -38.71 -11.13
N SER A 14 -14.02 -39.52 -10.07
CA SER A 14 -14.79 -39.28 -8.86
C SER A 14 -14.28 -37.99 -8.21
N LEU A 15 -15.17 -37.02 -8.03
CA LEU A 15 -15.00 -35.84 -7.18
C LEU A 15 -14.61 -36.26 -5.75
N ILE A 16 -13.30 -36.35 -5.47
CA ILE A 16 -12.80 -36.49 -4.11
C ILE A 16 -12.79 -35.08 -3.51
N LYS A 17 -13.86 -34.74 -2.77
CA LYS A 17 -13.80 -33.68 -1.76
C LYS A 17 -12.63 -34.02 -0.82
N ARG A 18 -11.52 -33.28 -0.91
CA ARG A 18 -10.38 -33.43 0.00
C ARG A 18 -10.85 -33.22 1.43
N ILE A 19 -10.70 -34.25 2.23
CA ILE A 19 -11.19 -34.33 3.61
C ILE A 19 -10.37 -33.36 4.47
N LYS A 20 -11.07 -32.42 5.10
CA LYS A 20 -10.58 -31.56 6.17
C LYS A 20 -10.21 -32.47 7.36
N ILE A 21 -8.93 -32.69 7.61
CA ILE A 21 -8.48 -33.46 8.77
C ILE A 21 -8.51 -32.53 9.98
N SER A 22 -9.57 -32.63 10.78
CA SER A 22 -9.54 -32.14 12.16
C SER A 22 -8.59 -33.04 12.95
N HIS A 23 -7.43 -32.53 13.35
CA HIS A 23 -6.62 -33.23 14.34
C HIS A 23 -7.42 -33.31 15.65
N PRO A 24 -7.73 -34.52 16.17
CA PRO A 24 -8.44 -34.65 17.43
C PRO A 24 -7.60 -34.02 18.56
N THR A 25 -8.27 -33.33 19.46
CA THR A 25 -7.72 -32.60 20.60
C THR A 25 -6.62 -33.39 21.34
N LEU A 26 -5.38 -32.92 21.24
CA LEU A 26 -4.23 -33.36 22.05
C LEU A 26 -4.35 -32.96 23.53
N ASP A 27 -5.40 -32.20 23.91
CA ASP A 27 -5.65 -31.68 25.27
C ASP A 27 -5.64 -32.76 26.37
N ASN A 28 -5.81 -34.06 26.02
CA ASN A 28 -5.79 -35.18 26.98
C ASN A 28 -4.48 -35.99 27.02
N LEU A 29 -3.46 -35.68 26.21
CA LEU A 29 -2.24 -36.49 26.10
C LEU A 29 -0.95 -35.79 26.56
N ILE A 30 -0.93 -34.44 26.64
CA ILE A 30 0.24 -33.69 27.12
C ILE A 30 0.02 -33.31 28.59
N PRO A 31 0.89 -33.71 29.53
CA PRO A 31 0.78 -33.32 30.94
C PRO A 31 0.72 -31.80 31.11
N THR A 32 -0.18 -31.29 31.97
CA THR A 32 -0.38 -29.86 32.23
C THR A 32 0.91 -29.14 32.67
N ASP A 33 1.83 -29.87 33.30
CA ASP A 33 3.14 -29.37 33.73
C ASP A 33 4.07 -29.07 32.54
N GLU A 34 3.99 -29.86 31.46
CA GLU A 34 4.79 -29.64 30.25
C GLU A 34 4.32 -28.43 29.44
N ILE A 35 2.99 -28.19 29.41
CA ILE A 35 2.39 -26.99 28.81
C ILE A 35 2.81 -25.74 29.59
N SER A 36 2.77 -25.81 30.92
CA SER A 36 3.14 -24.70 31.79
C SER A 36 4.62 -24.31 31.64
N ALA A 37 5.49 -25.30 31.39
CA ALA A 37 6.92 -25.09 31.19
C ALA A 37 7.27 -24.32 29.90
N ALA A 38 6.33 -24.18 28.96
CA ALA A 38 6.54 -23.37 27.74
C ALA A 38 6.50 -21.86 28.04
N PHE A 39 5.68 -21.44 29.00
CA PHE A 39 5.46 -20.02 29.33
C PHE A 39 6.57 -19.46 30.22
N ALA A 40 6.79 -18.14 30.14
CA ALA A 40 7.65 -17.44 31.08
C ALA A 40 7.09 -17.55 32.52
N SER A 41 7.99 -17.49 33.51
CA SER A 41 7.61 -17.60 34.92
C SER A 41 6.57 -16.56 35.30
N ASP A 42 5.64 -16.96 36.16
CA ASP A 42 4.60 -16.11 36.76
C ASP A 42 3.54 -15.55 35.80
N VAL A 43 3.63 -15.78 34.48
CA VAL A 43 2.67 -15.24 33.49
C VAL A 43 1.25 -15.72 33.75
N LEU A 44 1.08 -17.00 34.03
CA LEU A 44 -0.22 -17.64 34.26
C LEU A 44 -0.66 -17.61 35.73
N GLU A 45 0.13 -17.03 36.62
CA GLU A 45 -0.17 -17.01 38.05
C GLU A 45 -1.33 -16.05 38.37
N PRO A 46 -2.19 -16.38 39.35
CA PRO A 46 -3.39 -15.59 39.66
C PRO A 46 -3.12 -14.10 39.95
N SER A 47 -1.97 -13.78 40.54
CA SER A 47 -1.57 -12.38 40.81
C SER A 47 -1.33 -11.60 39.53
N ASN A 48 -0.70 -12.21 38.52
CA ASN A 48 -0.47 -11.58 37.23
C ASN A 48 -1.77 -11.47 36.43
N VAL A 49 -2.63 -12.50 36.48
CA VAL A 49 -3.98 -12.46 35.88
C VAL A 49 -4.78 -11.29 36.44
N ALA A 50 -4.82 -11.09 37.76
CA ALA A 50 -5.53 -9.98 38.38
C ALA A 50 -4.96 -8.61 37.95
N LYS A 51 -3.63 -8.50 37.84
CA LYS A 51 -2.97 -7.29 37.32
C LYS A 51 -3.38 -7.01 35.87
N LEU A 52 -3.30 -8.01 34.99
CA LEU A 52 -3.64 -7.87 33.58
C LEU A 52 -5.12 -7.58 33.38
N GLN A 53 -6.02 -8.21 34.15
CA GLN A 53 -7.46 -7.91 34.11
C GLN A 53 -7.75 -6.45 34.46
N LYS A 54 -7.05 -5.90 35.46
CA LYS A 54 -7.17 -4.48 35.80
C LYS A 54 -6.71 -3.59 34.65
N LEU A 55 -5.51 -3.85 34.12
CA LEU A 55 -4.94 -3.09 33.01
C LEU A 55 -5.81 -3.18 31.75
N TYR A 56 -6.38 -4.35 31.46
CA TYR A 56 -7.29 -4.59 30.34
C TYR A 56 -8.52 -3.69 30.42
N ARG A 57 -9.20 -3.65 31.57
CA ARG A 57 -10.39 -2.81 31.78
C ARG A 57 -10.11 -1.30 31.78
N GLU A 58 -8.89 -0.90 32.12
CA GLU A 58 -8.46 0.50 32.15
C GLU A 58 -7.82 0.95 30.83
N SER A 59 -7.66 0.04 29.87
CA SER A 59 -7.03 0.35 28.58
C SER A 59 -8.01 0.96 27.59
N GLU A 60 -7.48 1.91 26.82
CA GLU A 60 -8.14 2.73 25.80
C GLU A 60 -7.28 2.69 24.52
N PRO A 61 -7.86 2.84 23.31
CA PRO A 61 -9.24 3.25 23.00
C PRO A 61 -10.30 2.15 23.06
N PHE A 62 -9.86 0.90 23.17
CA PHE A 62 -10.68 -0.26 23.50
C PHE A 62 -9.84 -1.20 24.35
N HIS A 63 -10.46 -2.20 24.96
CA HIS A 63 -9.76 -3.05 25.92
C HIS A 63 -8.76 -3.99 25.24
N TYR A 64 -7.48 -3.86 25.62
CA TYR A 64 -6.37 -4.71 25.20
C TYR A 64 -5.45 -5.04 26.38
N ALA A 65 -4.72 -6.15 26.28
CA ALA A 65 -3.72 -6.55 27.27
C ALA A 65 -2.36 -6.74 26.60
N LEU A 66 -1.30 -6.33 27.30
CA LEU A 66 0.08 -6.44 26.84
C LEU A 66 0.90 -7.24 27.85
N VAL A 67 1.48 -8.35 27.39
CA VAL A 67 2.38 -9.22 28.15
C VAL A 67 3.78 -9.04 27.58
N SER A 68 4.72 -8.53 28.39
CA SER A 68 6.07 -8.20 27.91
C SER A 68 6.91 -9.42 27.53
N LYS A 69 6.64 -10.58 28.15
CA LYS A 69 7.35 -11.82 27.92
C LYS A 69 6.40 -12.99 28.11
N LEU A 70 5.93 -13.59 27.02
CA LEU A 70 4.96 -14.69 27.10
C LEU A 70 5.63 -16.06 27.26
N PHE A 71 6.63 -16.36 26.44
CA PHE A 71 7.26 -17.67 26.37
C PHE A 71 8.64 -17.71 27.04
N GLN A 72 9.11 -18.93 27.34
CA GLN A 72 10.52 -19.16 27.62
C GLN A 72 11.37 -18.74 26.42
N ASP A 73 12.45 -18.02 26.69
CA ASP A 73 13.25 -17.36 25.65
C ASP A 73 13.91 -18.38 24.70
N ASP A 74 14.39 -19.50 25.25
CA ASP A 74 14.99 -20.58 24.46
C ASP A 74 14.00 -21.26 23.52
N LEU A 75 12.72 -21.37 23.93
CA LEU A 75 11.67 -21.90 23.06
C LEU A 75 11.43 -20.93 21.90
N LEU A 76 11.23 -19.64 22.20
CA LEU A 76 10.92 -18.64 21.18
C LEU A 76 12.05 -18.44 20.17
N LYS A 77 13.32 -18.51 20.62
CA LYS A 77 14.49 -18.49 19.73
C LYS A 77 14.47 -19.64 18.73
N LYS A 78 14.19 -20.86 19.20
CA LYS A 78 14.07 -22.04 18.34
C LYS A 78 12.89 -21.96 17.37
N VAL A 79 11.74 -21.44 17.83
CA VAL A 79 10.58 -21.18 16.96
C VAL A 79 10.97 -20.19 15.84
N LYS A 80 11.64 -19.09 16.18
CA LYS A 80 12.16 -18.13 15.20
C LYS A 80 13.13 -18.79 14.22
N ASP A 81 14.07 -19.60 14.69
CA ASP A 81 15.02 -20.32 13.83
C ASP A 81 14.30 -21.27 12.87
N GLU A 82 13.31 -22.03 13.34
CA GLU A 82 12.45 -22.88 12.50
C GLU A 82 11.65 -22.05 11.47
N CYS A 83 11.04 -20.94 11.89
CA CYS A 83 10.25 -20.09 11.00
C CYS A 83 11.09 -19.51 9.86
N LEU A 84 12.33 -19.10 10.12
CA LEU A 84 13.21 -18.52 9.09
C LEU A 84 13.93 -19.58 8.25
N GLY A 85 14.18 -20.76 8.81
CA GLY A 85 14.92 -21.84 8.14
C GLY A 85 14.03 -22.72 7.26
N GLU A 86 12.79 -22.95 7.67
CA GLU A 86 11.93 -23.98 7.08
C GLU A 86 10.69 -23.41 6.37
N LEU A 87 10.30 -22.14 6.62
CA LEU A 87 9.12 -21.54 5.99
C LEU A 87 9.50 -20.65 4.80
N SER A 88 8.74 -20.77 3.71
CA SER A 88 8.84 -19.88 2.56
C SER A 88 7.83 -18.74 2.69
N PHE A 89 8.31 -17.50 2.60
CA PHE A 89 7.47 -16.31 2.61
C PHE A 89 7.26 -15.80 1.19
N THR A 90 6.02 -15.46 0.87
CA THR A 90 5.63 -14.84 -0.39
C THR A 90 5.00 -13.49 -0.09
N GLU A 91 5.50 -12.45 -0.75
CA GLU A 91 4.90 -11.13 -0.68
C GLU A 91 3.50 -11.17 -1.30
N LYS A 92 2.51 -10.67 -0.56
CA LYS A 92 1.16 -10.43 -1.04
C LYS A 92 0.82 -8.97 -0.86
N GLU A 93 0.20 -8.40 -1.88
CA GLU A 93 -0.21 -7.00 -1.90
C GLU A 93 -1.64 -6.89 -2.44
N THR A 94 -2.47 -6.18 -1.69
CA THR A 94 -3.88 -5.88 -2.00
C THR A 94 -4.10 -4.38 -1.84
N ASP A 95 -5.33 -3.88 -1.85
CA ASP A 95 -5.62 -2.50 -1.48
C ASP A 95 -5.27 -2.21 0.00
N ILE A 96 -5.59 -3.15 0.91
CA ILE A 96 -5.49 -2.97 2.37
C ILE A 96 -4.15 -3.38 2.99
N TYR A 97 -3.33 -4.20 2.33
CA TYR A 97 -2.03 -4.60 2.88
C TYR A 97 -0.93 -4.82 1.85
N LYS A 98 0.30 -4.86 2.37
CA LYS A 98 1.48 -5.47 1.76
C LYS A 98 2.20 -6.25 2.85
N VAL A 99 2.31 -7.57 2.73
CA VAL A 99 2.89 -8.43 3.77
C VAL A 99 3.53 -9.67 3.18
N ASN A 100 4.63 -10.15 3.76
CA ASN A 100 5.19 -11.45 3.43
C ASN A 100 4.53 -12.51 4.30
N GLN A 101 3.67 -13.31 3.69
CA GLN A 101 2.96 -14.40 4.36
C GLN A 101 3.51 -15.73 3.90
N THR A 102 3.43 -16.73 4.77
CA THR A 102 3.77 -18.09 4.40
C THR A 102 2.73 -18.65 3.43
N GLY A 103 3.11 -18.84 2.15
CA GLY A 103 2.19 -19.18 1.04
C GLY A 103 1.38 -20.46 1.24
N ASP A 104 1.93 -21.44 1.96
CA ASP A 104 1.34 -22.76 2.21
C ASP A 104 0.51 -22.84 3.52
N LEU A 105 0.40 -21.73 4.25
CA LEU A 105 0.26 -21.75 5.70
C LEU A 105 -0.76 -20.76 6.26
N ALA A 106 -1.82 -20.47 5.50
CA ALA A 106 -3.02 -19.83 6.06
C ALA A 106 -3.54 -20.56 7.32
N SER A 107 -3.12 -21.81 7.54
CA SER A 107 -3.10 -22.48 8.83
C SER A 107 -2.03 -23.59 8.80
N LEU A 108 -1.28 -23.83 9.89
CA LEU A 108 -0.41 -25.02 10.05
C LEU A 108 -1.13 -26.35 9.72
N ASN A 109 -2.46 -26.34 9.72
CA ASN A 109 -3.34 -27.45 9.37
C ASN A 109 -3.24 -27.92 7.90
N TYR A 110 -2.58 -27.16 7.02
CA TYR A 110 -2.42 -27.53 5.60
C TYR A 110 -1.08 -28.20 5.27
N LEU A 111 -0.14 -28.23 6.23
CA LEU A 111 1.14 -28.92 6.06
C LEU A 111 1.00 -30.43 6.21
N ASP A 112 1.74 -31.18 5.40
CA ASP A 112 1.82 -32.63 5.56
C ASP A 112 2.64 -33.02 6.80
N SER A 113 2.56 -34.30 7.18
CA SER A 113 3.25 -34.81 8.38
C SER A 113 4.78 -34.71 8.29
N SER A 114 5.36 -34.68 7.10
CA SER A 114 6.81 -34.54 6.89
C SER A 114 7.25 -33.09 7.11
N GLN A 115 6.50 -32.13 6.61
CA GLN A 115 6.73 -30.69 6.82
C GLN A 115 6.52 -30.30 8.29
N LEU A 116 5.46 -30.81 8.93
CA LEU A 116 5.22 -30.58 10.35
C LEU A 116 6.35 -31.11 11.25
N SER A 117 7.03 -32.18 10.83
CA SER A 117 8.16 -32.75 11.59
C SER A 117 9.39 -31.84 11.64
N LEU A 118 9.49 -30.86 10.73
CA LEU A 118 10.54 -29.85 10.68
C LEU A 118 10.26 -28.67 11.64
N LEU A 119 9.03 -28.58 12.16
CA LEU A 119 8.56 -27.45 12.96
C LEU A 119 8.16 -27.85 14.42
N PRO A 120 8.94 -28.68 15.13
CA PRO A 120 8.53 -29.21 16.43
C PRO A 120 8.40 -28.13 17.52
N ASN A 121 9.22 -27.07 17.50
CA ASN A 121 9.11 -26.00 18.50
C ASN A 121 7.90 -25.09 18.19
N LEU A 122 7.62 -24.82 16.92
CA LEU A 122 6.42 -24.07 16.52
C LEU A 122 5.14 -24.83 16.91
N LEU A 123 5.10 -26.15 16.72
CA LEU A 123 4.00 -27.00 17.18
C LEU A 123 3.85 -26.96 18.71
N LYS A 124 4.96 -27.06 19.45
CA LYS A 124 4.93 -26.93 20.91
C LYS A 124 4.38 -25.57 21.37
N LEU A 125 4.74 -24.48 20.68
CA LEU A 125 4.23 -23.15 20.95
C LEU A 125 2.72 -23.05 20.67
N ARG A 126 2.27 -23.55 19.51
CA ARG A 126 0.85 -23.60 19.13
C ARG A 126 0.03 -24.36 20.17
N ASP A 127 0.47 -25.56 20.52
CA ASP A 127 -0.26 -26.42 21.47
C ASP A 127 -0.32 -25.78 22.86
N ALA A 128 0.72 -25.04 23.27
CA ALA A 128 0.68 -24.25 24.49
C ALA A 128 -0.33 -23.09 24.40
N LEU A 129 -0.35 -22.32 23.30
CA LEU A 129 -1.30 -21.23 23.08
C LEU A 129 -2.76 -21.71 23.08
N TYR A 130 -3.06 -22.83 22.44
CA TYR A 130 -4.44 -23.34 22.32
C TYR A 130 -4.86 -24.27 23.47
N SER A 131 -3.96 -24.56 24.40
CA SER A 131 -4.25 -25.37 25.58
C SER A 131 -5.41 -24.82 26.41
N SER A 132 -6.16 -25.73 27.05
CA SER A 132 -7.18 -25.37 28.03
C SER A 132 -6.70 -24.38 29.09
N LYS A 133 -5.46 -24.52 29.57
CA LYS A 133 -4.86 -23.64 30.58
C LYS A 133 -4.67 -22.21 30.06
N PHE A 134 -4.16 -22.02 28.85
CA PHE A 134 -3.97 -20.67 28.29
C PHE A 134 -5.31 -20.02 27.89
N ARG A 135 -6.25 -20.81 27.37
CA ARG A 135 -7.61 -20.33 27.10
C ARG A 135 -8.31 -19.85 28.38
N ALA A 136 -8.13 -20.55 29.50
CA ALA A 136 -8.65 -20.12 30.80
C ALA A 136 -7.97 -18.83 31.31
N PHE A 137 -6.67 -18.66 31.05
CA PHE A 137 -5.96 -17.42 31.32
C PHE A 137 -6.56 -16.24 30.53
N LEU A 138 -6.77 -16.38 29.23
CA LEU A 138 -7.38 -15.33 28.40
C LEU A 138 -8.79 -14.97 28.89
N GLN A 139 -9.62 -15.98 29.15
CA GLN A 139 -10.97 -15.80 29.72
C GLN A 139 -10.95 -15.04 31.03
N SER A 140 -9.98 -15.32 31.90
CA SER A 140 -9.86 -14.65 33.20
C SER A 140 -9.44 -13.19 33.07
N VAL A 141 -8.58 -12.88 32.08
CA VAL A 141 -8.13 -11.50 31.83
C VAL A 141 -9.22 -10.67 31.15
N THR A 142 -9.84 -11.18 30.09
CA THR A 142 -10.74 -10.39 29.23
C THR A 142 -12.22 -10.50 29.63
N GLY A 143 -12.65 -11.66 30.14
CA GLY A 143 -14.07 -11.97 30.31
C GLY A 143 -14.80 -12.34 29.01
N CYS A 144 -14.08 -12.60 27.91
CA CYS A 144 -14.64 -12.87 26.56
C CYS A 144 -15.48 -14.15 26.40
N GLY A 145 -15.65 -14.92 27.48
CA GLY A 145 -16.36 -16.19 27.46
C GLY A 145 -15.58 -17.34 26.81
N PRO A 146 -16.23 -18.51 26.63
CA PRO A 146 -15.56 -19.74 26.20
C PRO A 146 -14.88 -19.65 24.84
N LEU A 147 -13.63 -20.12 24.76
CA LEU A 147 -12.80 -20.12 23.56
C LEU A 147 -12.55 -21.53 23.04
N SER A 148 -12.58 -21.69 21.72
CA SER A 148 -12.32 -22.96 21.03
C SER A 148 -10.87 -23.42 21.24
N GLY A 149 -10.69 -24.70 21.57
CA GLY A 149 -9.39 -25.37 21.52
C GLY A 149 -9.16 -26.13 20.21
N VAL A 150 -10.25 -26.45 19.50
CA VAL A 150 -10.23 -27.20 18.23
C VAL A 150 -9.97 -26.29 17.03
N LYS A 151 -10.64 -25.13 16.97
CA LYS A 151 -10.49 -24.18 15.86
C LYS A 151 -9.26 -23.30 16.09
N GLN A 152 -8.11 -23.79 15.65
CA GLN A 152 -6.82 -23.13 15.77
C GLN A 152 -6.54 -22.28 14.52
N ASP A 153 -6.36 -20.98 14.70
CA ASP A 153 -6.14 -20.01 13.63
C ASP A 153 -4.88 -19.19 13.93
N MET A 154 -3.78 -19.55 13.29
CA MET A 154 -2.46 -18.99 13.56
C MET A 154 -1.65 -18.92 12.26
N SER A 155 -1.04 -17.77 12.02
CA SER A 155 -0.19 -17.48 10.86
C SER A 155 1.15 -16.86 11.29
N VAL A 156 2.19 -17.08 10.48
CA VAL A 156 3.49 -16.42 10.63
C VAL A 156 3.61 -15.36 9.53
N ASN A 157 3.88 -14.12 9.93
CA ASN A 157 3.98 -13.00 9.00
C ASN A 157 5.32 -12.27 9.21
N SER A 158 6.00 -11.94 8.11
CA SER A 158 7.18 -11.08 8.10
C SER A 158 6.88 -9.76 7.41
N TYR A 159 7.09 -8.66 8.12
CA TYR A 159 6.97 -7.30 7.57
C TYR A 159 8.36 -6.73 7.36
N THR A 160 8.68 -6.43 6.10
CA THR A 160 9.92 -5.79 5.64
C THR A 160 9.60 -4.40 5.09
N LYS A 161 10.57 -3.69 4.51
CA LYS A 161 10.38 -2.32 4.02
C LYS A 161 9.19 -2.23 3.06
N GLY A 162 8.27 -1.30 3.34
CA GLY A 162 7.05 -1.07 2.57
C GLY A 162 5.86 -1.92 3.03
N CYS A 163 6.07 -2.98 3.83
CA CYS A 163 4.99 -3.79 4.35
C CYS A 163 4.15 -3.01 5.36
N HIS A 164 2.82 -3.14 5.26
CA HIS A 164 1.82 -2.44 6.06
C HIS A 164 0.51 -3.24 6.09
N LEU A 165 -0.35 -2.96 7.07
CA LEU A 165 -1.73 -3.44 7.12
C LEU A 165 -2.61 -2.28 7.59
N LEU A 166 -3.52 -1.84 6.74
CA LEU A 166 -4.33 -0.64 6.98
C LEU A 166 -5.47 -0.90 7.98
N ASN A 167 -6.28 0.12 8.25
CA ASN A 167 -7.24 0.11 9.36
C ASN A 167 -8.37 -0.92 9.15
N HIS A 168 -8.57 -1.81 10.11
CA HIS A 168 -9.59 -2.86 10.12
C HIS A 168 -9.98 -3.24 11.56
N ASP A 169 -11.07 -4.00 11.74
CA ASP A 169 -11.61 -4.36 13.07
C ASP A 169 -11.51 -5.85 13.44
N ASP A 170 -10.97 -6.69 12.54
CA ASP A 170 -10.84 -8.15 12.67
C ASP A 170 -12.16 -8.96 12.73
N VAL A 171 -13.30 -8.34 12.44
CA VAL A 171 -14.64 -8.94 12.59
C VAL A 171 -14.94 -9.86 11.42
N ILE A 172 -14.52 -11.13 11.55
CA ILE A 172 -14.74 -12.18 10.55
C ILE A 172 -15.20 -13.47 11.22
N GLY A 173 -16.36 -13.97 10.82
CA GLY A 173 -16.89 -15.27 11.24
C GLY A 173 -16.99 -15.40 12.76
N THR A 174 -16.31 -16.39 13.34
CA THR A 174 -16.40 -16.71 14.77
C THR A 174 -15.20 -16.22 15.58
N ARG A 175 -14.42 -15.27 15.08
CA ARG A 175 -13.25 -14.71 15.80
C ARG A 175 -13.72 -14.01 17.08
N ARG A 176 -13.05 -14.26 18.21
CA ARG A 176 -13.41 -13.70 19.52
C ARG A 176 -12.28 -12.90 20.15
N VAL A 177 -11.05 -13.41 20.10
CA VAL A 177 -9.86 -12.70 20.62
C VAL A 177 -8.79 -12.70 19.54
N SER A 178 -8.34 -11.52 19.12
CA SER A 178 -7.18 -11.35 18.24
C SER A 178 -5.91 -11.30 19.09
N TYR A 179 -4.81 -11.84 18.57
CA TYR A 179 -3.52 -11.79 19.24
C TYR A 179 -2.34 -11.65 18.28
N ILE A 180 -1.26 -11.07 18.78
CA ILE A 180 0.02 -10.97 18.08
C ILE A 180 1.16 -11.24 19.07
N LEU A 181 2.01 -12.21 18.73
CA LEU A 181 3.29 -12.51 19.37
C LEU A 181 4.44 -11.98 18.51
N TYR A 182 5.20 -11.05 19.06
CA TYR A 182 6.27 -10.37 18.35
C TYR A 182 7.63 -11.08 18.49
N MET A 183 8.31 -11.25 17.37
CA MET A 183 9.68 -11.79 17.27
C MET A 183 10.58 -10.92 16.37
N PRO A 184 10.60 -9.58 16.54
CA PRO A 184 11.35 -8.68 15.66
C PRO A 184 12.84 -9.03 15.62
N LEU A 185 13.44 -8.79 14.45
CA LEU A 185 14.85 -9.02 14.18
C LEU A 185 15.59 -7.70 13.94
N PRO A 186 16.85 -7.61 14.38
CA PRO A 186 17.55 -8.60 15.19
C PRO A 186 17.11 -8.57 16.66
N ASN A 187 17.08 -9.74 17.30
CA ASN A 187 16.57 -9.90 18.67
C ASN A 187 17.53 -9.44 19.79
N TYR A 188 18.75 -8.99 19.45
CA TYR A 188 19.73 -8.48 20.41
C TYR A 188 19.60 -6.97 20.68
N GLN A 189 18.73 -6.28 19.95
CA GLN A 189 18.46 -4.85 20.15
C GLN A 189 16.96 -4.58 20.16
N PHE A 190 16.57 -3.47 20.76
CA PHE A 190 15.18 -3.05 20.73
C PHE A 190 14.79 -2.56 19.34
N TRP A 191 13.57 -2.90 18.92
CA TRP A 191 12.97 -2.34 17.72
C TRP A 191 12.73 -0.85 17.94
N GLN A 192 13.29 -0.01 17.07
CA GLN A 192 13.18 1.44 17.21
C GLN A 192 11.85 1.91 16.63
N ARG A 193 11.25 2.93 17.27
CA ARG A 193 10.01 3.55 16.78
C ARG A 193 10.14 4.03 15.33
N ASP A 194 11.27 4.64 14.99
CA ASP A 194 11.55 5.17 13.64
C ASP A 194 11.66 4.07 12.56
N TRP A 195 11.67 2.79 12.92
CA TRP A 195 11.64 1.68 11.96
C TRP A 195 10.22 1.31 11.51
N GLY A 196 9.21 1.93 12.11
CA GLY A 196 7.81 1.68 11.82
C GLY A 196 7.31 0.34 12.36
N GLY A 197 6.24 -0.21 11.80
CA GLY A 197 5.72 -1.51 12.21
C GLY A 197 4.97 -1.53 13.55
N ALA A 198 4.65 -0.37 14.14
CA ALA A 198 3.86 -0.33 15.36
C ALA A 198 2.43 -0.83 15.11
N LEU A 199 1.83 -1.47 16.13
CA LEU A 199 0.39 -1.69 16.17
C LEU A 199 -0.29 -0.40 16.62
N GLU A 200 -1.16 0.14 15.79
CA GLU A 200 -1.89 1.38 16.06
C GLU A 200 -3.33 1.06 16.43
N LEU A 201 -3.85 1.65 17.51
CA LEU A 201 -5.23 1.47 17.98
C LEU A 201 -6.00 2.79 17.87
N TYR A 202 -7.23 2.70 17.37
CA TYR A 202 -8.01 3.87 16.99
C TYR A 202 -9.23 4.06 17.91
N PRO A 203 -9.47 5.28 18.43
CA PRO A 203 -10.73 5.61 19.06
C PRO A 203 -11.86 5.61 18.04
N THR A 204 -13.08 5.44 18.52
CA THR A 204 -14.27 5.49 17.67
C THR A 204 -15.15 6.67 18.03
N LYS A 205 -15.81 7.19 17.00
CA LYS A 205 -16.85 8.23 17.09
C LYS A 205 -18.13 7.72 16.45
N ALA A 206 -19.25 8.36 16.77
CA ALA A 206 -20.50 8.07 16.06
C ALA A 206 -20.39 8.54 14.60
N GLY A 207 -20.59 7.61 13.65
CA GLY A 207 -20.73 7.92 12.23
C GLY A 207 -22.08 8.59 11.91
N PRO A 208 -22.29 9.03 10.66
CA PRO A 208 -23.52 9.71 10.22
C PRO A 208 -24.80 8.90 10.49
N ASP A 209 -24.72 7.58 10.34
CA ASP A 209 -25.83 6.65 10.54
C ASP A 209 -25.92 6.09 11.99
N GLY A 210 -25.12 6.65 12.91
CA GLY A 210 -25.00 6.19 14.30
C GLY A 210 -24.15 4.94 14.49
N VAL A 211 -23.68 4.31 13.40
CA VAL A 211 -22.70 3.21 13.46
C VAL A 211 -21.35 3.78 13.90
N PRO A 212 -20.66 3.15 14.87
CA PRO A 212 -19.33 3.59 15.29
C PRO A 212 -18.30 3.49 14.15
N GLU A 213 -17.53 4.56 13.96
CA GLU A 213 -16.46 4.66 12.96
C GLU A 213 -15.14 5.08 13.65
N PRO A 214 -13.98 4.58 13.19
CA PRO A 214 -12.70 5.00 13.73
C PRO A 214 -12.41 6.47 13.41
N GLU A 215 -11.76 7.15 14.35
CA GLU A 215 -11.15 8.45 14.07
C GLU A 215 -9.95 8.29 13.12
N CYS A 216 -9.55 9.36 12.42
CA CYS A 216 -8.47 9.26 11.43
C CYS A 216 -7.07 9.11 12.03
N VAL A 217 -6.90 9.45 13.31
CA VAL A 217 -5.63 9.45 14.03
C VAL A 217 -5.69 8.41 15.15
N PRO A 218 -4.71 7.49 15.25
CA PRO A 218 -4.68 6.55 16.36
C PRO A 218 -4.38 7.28 17.67
N SER A 219 -5.00 6.82 18.77
CA SER A 219 -4.67 7.28 20.13
C SER A 219 -3.67 6.36 20.84
N LYS A 220 -3.32 5.22 20.25
CA LYS A 220 -2.26 4.37 20.78
C LYS A 220 -1.39 3.79 19.68
N SER A 221 -0.09 3.75 19.93
CA SER A 221 0.90 3.10 19.06
C SER A 221 1.82 2.24 19.91
N VAL A 222 1.88 0.94 19.61
CA VAL A 222 2.63 -0.07 20.35
C VAL A 222 3.74 -0.63 19.44
N PRO A 223 5.00 -0.21 19.61
CA PRO A 223 6.10 -0.76 18.82
C PRO A 223 6.34 -2.24 19.19
N PRO A 224 6.67 -3.10 18.21
CA PRO A 224 6.89 -4.52 18.46
C PRO A 224 8.14 -4.73 19.33
N SER A 225 8.09 -5.70 20.23
CA SER A 225 9.24 -6.06 21.08
C SER A 225 9.39 -7.57 21.17
N TRP A 226 10.62 -8.07 21.29
CA TRP A 226 10.87 -9.50 21.38
C TRP A 226 10.07 -10.17 22.50
N ASN A 227 9.31 -11.22 22.17
CA ASN A 227 8.49 -12.01 23.10
C ASN A 227 7.30 -11.24 23.72
N GLN A 228 7.02 -10.04 23.22
CA GLN A 228 5.84 -9.28 23.59
C GLN A 228 4.61 -9.89 22.95
N PHE A 229 3.56 -10.09 23.74
CA PHE A 229 2.28 -10.62 23.30
C PHE A 229 1.18 -9.61 23.61
N ILE A 230 0.43 -9.22 22.59
CA ILE A 230 -0.74 -8.35 22.71
C ILE A 230 -1.98 -9.12 22.29
N PHE A 231 -3.09 -8.90 23.00
CA PHE A 231 -4.39 -9.48 22.64
C PHE A 231 -5.54 -8.57 23.05
N PHE A 232 -6.64 -8.66 22.33
CA PHE A 232 -7.86 -7.88 22.55
C PHE A 232 -9.08 -8.65 22.02
N GLU A 233 -10.26 -8.32 22.54
CA GLU A 233 -11.51 -8.89 22.06
C GLU A 233 -11.88 -8.28 20.70
N VAL A 234 -12.33 -9.11 19.77
CA VAL A 234 -12.85 -8.67 18.47
C VAL A 234 -14.24 -8.09 18.70
N GLN A 235 -14.39 -6.80 18.43
CA GLN A 235 -15.61 -6.05 18.71
C GLN A 235 -16.07 -5.31 17.44
N PRO A 236 -17.20 -5.72 16.84
CA PRO A 236 -17.80 -5.06 15.68
C PRO A 236 -17.89 -3.54 15.82
N GLY A 237 -17.25 -2.82 14.90
CA GLY A 237 -17.21 -1.36 14.91
C GLY A 237 -16.41 -0.73 16.05
N ARG A 238 -15.55 -1.45 16.78
CA ARG A 238 -14.77 -0.89 17.90
C ARG A 238 -13.29 -1.23 17.87
N SER A 239 -12.93 -2.49 17.62
CA SER A 239 -11.53 -2.97 17.71
C SER A 239 -10.67 -2.54 16.51
N PHE A 240 -10.79 -1.28 16.08
CA PHE A 240 -10.09 -0.75 14.92
C PHE A 240 -8.59 -0.58 15.17
N HIS A 241 -7.78 -1.20 14.32
CA HIS A 241 -6.33 -1.17 14.42
C HIS A 241 -5.65 -1.28 13.06
N SER A 242 -4.36 -0.93 13.01
CA SER A 242 -3.50 -1.07 11.82
C SER A 242 -2.07 -1.46 12.22
N VAL A 243 -1.28 -1.90 11.25
CA VAL A 243 0.17 -2.05 11.36
C VAL A 243 0.81 -0.93 10.54
N GLU A 244 1.46 0.01 11.24
CA GLU A 244 2.26 1.07 10.63
C GLU A 244 3.28 0.48 9.66
N GLU A 245 3.54 1.17 8.55
CA GLU A 245 4.51 0.71 7.56
C GLU A 245 5.90 0.48 8.16
N VAL A 246 6.50 -0.67 7.88
CA VAL A 246 7.90 -0.93 8.20
C VAL A 246 8.79 -0.22 7.18
N VAL A 247 9.77 0.57 7.62
CA VAL A 247 10.62 1.40 6.73
C VAL A 247 12.08 0.93 6.66
N VAL A 248 12.37 -0.23 7.24
CA VAL A 248 13.69 -0.89 7.28
C VAL A 248 13.58 -2.32 6.76
N GLY A 249 14.70 -3.03 6.55
CA GLY A 249 14.64 -4.43 6.12
C GLY A 249 14.67 -4.66 4.61
N SER A 250 15.24 -3.73 3.82
CA SER A 250 15.41 -3.96 2.38
C SER A 250 16.60 -4.87 2.10
N GLY A 251 16.30 -6.07 1.62
CA GLY A 251 17.25 -6.92 0.89
C GLY A 251 18.48 -7.35 1.70
N GLY A 252 18.32 -8.31 2.62
CA GLY A 252 19.38 -9.18 3.17
C GLY A 252 20.57 -8.53 3.91
N GLU A 253 20.81 -7.23 3.75
CA GLU A 253 22.04 -6.56 4.19
C GLU A 253 21.92 -5.93 5.59
N ASP A 254 20.72 -5.54 6.04
CA ASP A 254 20.51 -4.97 7.38
C ASP A 254 19.95 -5.96 8.42
N GLY A 255 19.45 -7.11 7.98
CA GLY A 255 18.90 -8.18 8.82
C GLY A 255 17.68 -7.81 9.68
N ARG A 256 17.01 -6.69 9.39
CA ARG A 256 15.86 -6.20 10.17
C ARG A 256 14.56 -6.67 9.55
N GLU A 257 13.76 -7.39 10.33
CA GLU A 257 12.43 -7.85 9.92
C GLU A 257 11.49 -7.85 11.11
N ARG A 258 10.27 -7.37 10.92
CA ARG A 258 9.22 -7.49 11.94
C ARG A 258 8.52 -8.83 11.73
N LEU A 259 9.13 -9.88 12.28
CA LEU A 259 8.55 -11.22 12.33
C LEU A 259 7.51 -11.29 13.47
N SER A 260 6.37 -11.90 13.19
CA SER A 260 5.30 -12.09 14.17
C SER A 260 4.52 -13.39 13.93
N ILE A 261 3.98 -13.94 15.00
CA ILE A 261 2.94 -14.96 14.96
C ILE A 261 1.64 -14.27 15.38
N SER A 262 0.64 -14.25 14.51
CA SER A 262 -0.66 -13.66 14.79
C SER A 262 -1.78 -14.67 14.54
N GLY A 263 -2.93 -14.44 15.15
CA GLY A 263 -4.04 -15.35 15.01
C GLY A 263 -5.25 -14.96 15.83
N TRP A 264 -6.24 -15.85 15.85
CA TRP A 264 -7.48 -15.64 16.57
C TRP A 264 -7.86 -16.86 17.40
N PHE A 265 -8.27 -16.60 18.64
CA PHE A 265 -9.12 -17.55 19.35
C PHE A 265 -10.55 -17.34 18.91
N HIS A 266 -11.18 -18.42 18.44
CA HIS A 266 -12.59 -18.39 18.08
C HIS A 266 -13.47 -18.63 19.30
N ALA A 267 -14.72 -18.17 19.22
CA ALA A 267 -15.76 -18.63 20.15
C ALA A 267 -15.82 -20.17 20.16
N ALA A 268 -16.19 -20.77 21.28
CA ALA A 268 -16.40 -22.22 21.38
C ALA A 268 -17.25 -22.74 20.20
N GLN A 269 -16.93 -23.92 19.68
CA GLN A 269 -17.63 -24.57 18.57
C GLN A 269 -18.64 -25.59 19.08
N GLU A 270 -19.55 -26.04 18.22
CA GLU A 270 -20.53 -27.07 18.58
C GLU A 270 -19.81 -28.33 19.10
N GLY A 271 -20.14 -28.76 20.33
CA GLY A 271 -19.51 -29.88 21.02
C GLY A 271 -18.36 -29.51 21.97
N GLU A 272 -17.89 -28.26 21.99
CA GLU A 272 -16.92 -27.77 22.97
C GLU A 272 -17.59 -27.24 24.25
N GLU A 273 -16.83 -27.23 25.36
CA GLU A 273 -17.29 -26.71 26.64
C GLU A 273 -17.68 -25.22 26.54
N GLY A 274 -18.87 -24.89 27.04
CA GLY A 274 -19.36 -23.51 27.04
C GLY A 274 -19.86 -23.02 25.67
N TYR A 275 -20.02 -23.91 24.67
CA TYR A 275 -20.68 -23.56 23.42
C TYR A 275 -22.11 -23.06 23.66
N VAL A 276 -22.40 -21.89 23.08
CA VAL A 276 -23.74 -21.32 22.99
C VAL A 276 -24.03 -21.11 21.51
N LYS A 277 -25.17 -21.61 21.05
CA LYS A 277 -25.61 -21.37 19.67
C LYS A 277 -25.78 -19.86 19.47
N PRO A 278 -25.19 -19.26 18.41
CA PRO A 278 -25.38 -17.85 18.12
C PRO A 278 -26.88 -17.53 18.04
N VAL A 279 -27.29 -16.48 18.73
CA VAL A 279 -28.60 -15.85 18.52
C VAL A 279 -28.38 -14.80 17.43
N ASP A 280 -29.28 -14.70 16.45
CA ASP A 280 -29.26 -13.60 15.47
C ASP A 280 -29.54 -12.27 16.21
N GLU A 281 -28.51 -11.72 16.85
CA GLU A 281 -28.53 -10.37 17.35
C GLU A 281 -28.34 -9.41 16.17
N GLN A 282 -28.88 -8.19 16.28
CA GLN A 282 -28.63 -7.15 15.29
C GLN A 282 -27.13 -6.79 15.34
N GLU A 283 -26.33 -7.53 14.57
CA GLU A 283 -24.88 -7.33 14.51
C GLU A 283 -24.58 -5.96 13.89
N LEU A 284 -23.76 -5.18 14.59
CA LEU A 284 -23.17 -3.97 14.02
C LEU A 284 -22.34 -4.39 12.80
N LYS A 285 -22.50 -3.67 11.69
CA LYS A 285 -21.84 -3.99 10.43
C LYS A 285 -20.32 -4.01 10.59
N SER A 286 -19.68 -5.07 10.11
CA SER A 286 -18.21 -5.16 10.02
C SER A 286 -17.63 -4.08 9.12
N SER A 287 -16.34 -3.73 9.28
CA SER A 287 -15.68 -2.79 8.36
C SER A 287 -15.83 -3.19 6.88
N ARG A 288 -15.82 -4.51 6.60
CA ARG A 288 -16.04 -5.11 5.29
C ARG A 288 -17.43 -4.80 4.71
N GLU A 289 -18.49 -4.98 5.51
CA GLU A 289 -19.86 -4.66 5.08
C GLU A 289 -20.07 -3.15 4.86
N GLN A 290 -19.29 -2.33 5.56
CA GLN A 290 -19.34 -0.88 5.39
C GLN A 290 -18.59 -0.39 4.12
N LEU A 291 -17.68 -1.19 3.57
CA LEU A 291 -16.93 -0.90 2.33
C LEU A 291 -17.73 -1.20 1.06
N ALA A 292 -18.61 -2.21 1.10
CA ALA A 292 -19.34 -2.69 -0.06
C ALA A 292 -20.27 -1.63 -0.70
N HIS A 293 -20.69 -0.61 0.06
CA HIS A 293 -21.55 0.46 -0.45
C HIS A 293 -20.97 1.83 -0.07
N THR A 294 -20.67 2.63 -1.08
CA THR A 294 -20.40 4.06 -0.91
C THR A 294 -21.53 4.87 -1.54
N GLN A 295 -21.72 6.11 -1.09
CA GLN A 295 -22.65 7.04 -1.71
C GLN A 295 -21.97 8.40 -1.84
N THR A 296 -21.93 8.92 -3.06
CA THR A 296 -21.36 10.24 -3.34
C THR A 296 -22.44 11.32 -3.20
N ALA A 297 -22.12 12.39 -2.47
CA ALA A 297 -23.00 13.54 -2.28
C ALA A 297 -22.85 14.54 -3.45
N PHE A 298 -23.53 14.25 -4.55
CA PHE A 298 -23.47 15.06 -5.76
C PHE A 298 -24.18 16.41 -5.65
N LYS A 299 -23.66 17.40 -6.40
CA LYS A 299 -24.29 18.70 -6.65
C LYS A 299 -24.85 18.74 -8.07
N SER A 300 -26.09 19.20 -8.23
CA SER A 300 -26.65 19.46 -9.56
C SER A 300 -26.05 20.73 -10.16
N TYR A 301 -25.89 20.75 -11.48
CA TYR A 301 -25.68 22.00 -12.19
C TYR A 301 -26.88 22.92 -11.94
N GLN A 302 -26.62 24.18 -11.61
CA GLN A 302 -27.69 25.16 -11.47
C GLN A 302 -28.32 25.36 -12.84
N SER A 303 -29.50 24.79 -13.08
CA SER A 303 -30.34 25.19 -14.19
C SER A 303 -30.86 26.58 -13.86
N SER A 304 -30.13 27.60 -14.29
CA SER A 304 -30.62 28.97 -14.17
C SER A 304 -31.89 29.08 -15.03
N GLN A 305 -32.86 29.87 -14.58
CA GLN A 305 -34.15 30.09 -15.25
C GLN A 305 -34.01 30.86 -16.59
N SER A 306 -32.89 30.68 -17.30
CA SER A 306 -32.57 31.27 -18.59
C SER A 306 -32.89 30.28 -19.72
N LEU A 307 -33.53 30.78 -20.78
CA LEU A 307 -33.87 30.02 -22.00
C LEU A 307 -32.64 29.53 -22.80
N THR A 308 -31.42 29.87 -22.35
CA THR A 308 -30.12 29.52 -22.95
C THR A 308 -29.46 28.30 -22.28
N ASP A 309 -29.97 27.81 -21.16
CA ASP A 309 -29.35 26.77 -20.32
C ASP A 309 -29.80 25.35 -20.76
N LYS A 310 -29.66 25.06 -22.07
CA LYS A 310 -29.91 23.71 -22.59
C LYS A 310 -28.75 22.79 -22.21
N PRO A 311 -28.98 21.50 -21.92
CA PRO A 311 -27.91 20.53 -21.73
C PRO A 311 -26.92 20.60 -22.90
N PRO A 312 -25.59 20.55 -22.66
CA PRO A 312 -24.62 20.61 -23.75
C PRO A 312 -24.88 19.47 -24.72
N LEU A 313 -24.89 19.79 -26.02
CA LEU A 313 -24.99 18.78 -27.06
C LEU A 313 -23.63 18.08 -27.18
N SER A 314 -23.63 16.75 -27.15
CA SER A 314 -22.43 15.92 -27.35
C SER A 314 -21.74 16.17 -28.70
N ASP A 315 -22.50 16.65 -29.69
CA ASP A 315 -22.03 16.92 -31.05
C ASP A 315 -21.81 18.41 -31.35
N GLY A 316 -21.95 19.26 -30.33
CA GLY A 316 -21.82 20.71 -30.46
C GLY A 316 -20.37 21.19 -30.55
N GLU A 317 -20.22 22.47 -30.88
CA GLU A 317 -18.97 23.21 -30.68
C GLU A 317 -19.05 24.02 -29.38
N LEU A 318 -17.91 24.25 -28.74
CA LEU A 318 -17.83 25.16 -27.59
C LEU A 318 -18.20 26.58 -28.01
N SER A 319 -18.97 27.29 -27.18
CA SER A 319 -19.25 28.70 -27.43
C SER A 319 -18.00 29.57 -27.26
N GLU A 320 -18.02 30.81 -27.79
CA GLU A 320 -16.92 31.76 -27.56
C GLU A 320 -16.73 32.08 -26.07
N GLU A 321 -17.81 32.07 -25.29
CA GLU A 321 -17.78 32.27 -23.83
C GLU A 321 -17.10 31.10 -23.13
N ASP A 322 -17.44 29.86 -23.51
CA ASP A 322 -16.81 28.65 -22.98
C ASP A 322 -15.32 28.62 -23.31
N LEU A 323 -14.96 28.91 -24.57
CA LEU A 323 -13.57 28.96 -25.01
C LEU A 323 -12.75 30.00 -24.25
N THR A 324 -13.33 31.19 -24.04
CA THR A 324 -12.68 32.26 -23.27
C THR A 324 -12.40 31.80 -21.85
N PHE A 325 -13.42 31.28 -21.16
CA PHE A 325 -13.29 30.77 -19.80
C PHE A 325 -12.27 29.62 -19.69
N LEU A 326 -12.40 28.58 -20.52
CA LEU A 326 -11.55 27.40 -20.46
C LEU A 326 -10.10 27.72 -20.81
N SER A 327 -9.83 28.71 -21.68
CA SER A 327 -8.48 29.10 -22.06
C SER A 327 -7.65 29.68 -20.91
N GLU A 328 -8.28 30.11 -19.82
CA GLU A 328 -7.58 30.55 -18.61
C GLU A 328 -6.94 29.36 -17.85
N PHE A 329 -7.53 28.16 -17.99
CA PHE A 329 -7.14 26.96 -17.24
C PHE A 329 -6.46 25.92 -18.10
N MET A 330 -7.01 25.62 -19.27
CA MET A 330 -6.69 24.47 -20.09
C MET A 330 -5.68 24.81 -21.19
N ASN A 331 -4.84 23.85 -21.51
CA ASN A 331 -3.95 23.91 -22.65
C ASN A 331 -4.76 24.08 -23.96
N PRO A 332 -4.47 25.10 -24.78
CA PRO A 332 -5.24 25.41 -25.99
C PRO A 332 -5.38 24.25 -26.99
N VAL A 333 -4.47 23.26 -26.96
CA VAL A 333 -4.57 22.05 -27.80
C VAL A 333 -5.87 21.29 -27.56
N TYR A 334 -6.34 21.22 -26.31
CA TYR A 334 -7.55 20.50 -25.93
C TYR A 334 -8.84 21.28 -26.20
N LEU A 335 -8.73 22.55 -26.61
CA LEU A 335 -9.87 23.40 -26.99
C LEU A 335 -10.09 23.42 -28.52
N GLN A 336 -9.22 22.76 -29.29
CA GLN A 336 -9.36 22.66 -30.74
C GLN A 336 -10.41 21.62 -31.11
N THR A 337 -11.37 21.99 -31.97
CA THR A 337 -12.44 21.10 -32.44
C THR A 337 -11.94 19.75 -32.94
N ARG A 338 -10.88 19.75 -33.77
CA ARG A 338 -10.27 18.52 -34.30
C ARG A 338 -9.72 17.60 -33.20
N THR A 339 -9.08 18.18 -32.18
CA THR A 339 -8.55 17.42 -31.05
C THR A 339 -9.68 16.82 -30.25
N MET A 340 -10.71 17.61 -29.90
CA MET A 340 -11.87 17.12 -29.15
C MET A 340 -12.60 15.98 -29.87
N GLN A 341 -12.77 16.08 -31.19
CA GLN A 341 -13.35 15.00 -32.01
C GLN A 341 -12.49 13.72 -31.97
N SER A 342 -11.16 13.85 -32.11
CA SER A 342 -10.26 12.70 -32.03
C SER A 342 -10.26 12.05 -30.65
N LEU A 343 -10.35 12.84 -29.59
CA LEU A 343 -10.45 12.33 -28.22
C LEU A 343 -11.78 11.61 -28.01
N ALA A 344 -12.89 12.15 -28.53
CA ALA A 344 -14.18 11.51 -28.45
C ALA A 344 -14.22 10.14 -29.15
N SER A 345 -13.66 10.04 -30.36
CA SER A 345 -13.54 8.74 -31.04
C SER A 345 -12.75 7.73 -30.21
N ARG A 346 -11.64 8.16 -29.60
CA ARG A 346 -10.83 7.28 -28.75
C ARG A 346 -11.54 6.90 -27.45
N PHE A 347 -12.28 7.83 -26.83
CA PHE A 347 -13.03 7.53 -25.61
C PHE A 347 -14.16 6.53 -25.86
N ILE A 348 -14.84 6.59 -27.02
CA ILE A 348 -15.82 5.58 -27.42
C ILE A 348 -15.19 4.17 -27.50
N GLU A 349 -13.95 4.08 -28.00
CA GLU A 349 -13.24 2.81 -28.14
C GLU A 349 -12.66 2.28 -26.82
N GLU A 350 -12.09 3.15 -25.99
CA GLU A 350 -11.29 2.76 -24.82
C GLU A 350 -12.02 2.96 -23.48
N SER A 351 -13.16 3.65 -23.46
CA SER A 351 -13.88 4.10 -22.24
C SER A 351 -13.01 4.87 -21.24
N SER A 352 -11.82 5.29 -21.66
CA SER A 352 -10.84 6.00 -20.84
C SER A 352 -9.91 6.86 -21.70
N LEU A 353 -9.36 7.92 -21.11
CA LEU A 353 -8.38 8.81 -21.74
C LEU A 353 -7.37 9.31 -20.71
N GLU A 354 -6.09 9.35 -21.08
CA GLU A 354 -5.04 10.06 -20.33
C GLU A 354 -4.49 11.23 -21.17
N LEU A 355 -4.76 12.45 -20.71
CA LEU A 355 -4.36 13.69 -21.38
C LEU A 355 -3.18 14.33 -20.64
N HIS A 356 -2.09 14.57 -21.36
CA HIS A 356 -0.86 15.12 -20.80
C HIS A 356 -0.80 16.64 -20.94
N SER A 357 -0.14 17.33 -20.01
CA SER A 357 -0.01 18.79 -20.02
C SER A 357 -1.37 19.48 -20.14
N PHE A 358 -2.33 19.03 -19.32
CA PHE A 358 -3.73 19.43 -19.42
C PHE A 358 -3.97 20.91 -19.10
N LEU A 359 -3.41 21.39 -18.00
CA LEU A 359 -3.43 22.80 -17.60
C LEU A 359 -2.47 23.63 -18.47
N THR A 360 -2.73 24.93 -18.56
CA THR A 360 -1.79 25.88 -19.15
C THR A 360 -0.42 25.81 -18.47
N SER A 361 0.65 26.07 -19.24
CA SER A 361 2.01 26.05 -18.70
C SER A 361 2.18 27.03 -17.54
N SER A 362 1.49 28.17 -17.56
CA SER A 362 1.59 29.17 -16.49
C SER A 362 1.07 28.66 -15.14
N ILE A 363 -0.04 27.91 -15.12
CA ILE A 363 -0.56 27.31 -13.89
C ILE A 363 0.36 26.15 -13.46
N ALA A 364 0.74 25.28 -14.40
CA ALA A 364 1.59 24.13 -14.11
C ALA A 364 2.96 24.53 -13.51
N GLU A 365 3.68 25.46 -14.15
CA GLU A 365 4.99 25.97 -13.70
C GLU A 365 4.92 26.71 -12.36
N ALA A 366 3.78 27.34 -12.07
CA ALA A 366 3.55 27.99 -10.79
C ALA A 366 3.24 26.99 -9.66
N LEU A 367 2.45 25.95 -9.96
CA LEU A 367 1.92 25.04 -8.96
C LEU A 367 2.95 24.00 -8.50
N GLU A 368 3.71 23.41 -9.43
CA GLU A 368 4.65 22.31 -9.13
C GLU A 368 5.66 22.63 -8.01
N PRO A 369 6.46 23.72 -8.07
CA PRO A 369 7.41 24.02 -7.02
C PRO A 369 6.74 24.38 -5.69
N ARG A 370 5.57 25.02 -5.73
CA ARG A 370 4.82 25.43 -4.54
C ARG A 370 4.24 24.23 -3.79
N LEU A 371 3.79 23.18 -4.49
CA LEU A 371 3.36 21.92 -3.87
C LEU A 371 4.54 21.22 -3.16
N ARG A 372 5.72 21.17 -3.80
CA ARG A 372 6.93 20.62 -3.16
C ARG A 372 7.33 21.42 -1.92
N GLU A 373 7.26 22.75 -2.00
CA GLU A 373 7.56 23.62 -0.87
C GLU A 373 6.58 23.39 0.29
N LEU A 374 5.28 23.23 -0.01
CA LEU A 374 4.27 22.90 0.98
C LEU A 374 4.52 21.52 1.63
N ASP A 375 4.89 20.50 0.86
CA ASP A 375 5.32 19.21 1.41
C ASP A 375 6.55 19.34 2.31
N ALA A 376 7.56 20.13 1.91
CA ALA A 376 8.74 20.36 2.73
C ALA A 376 8.40 21.08 4.05
N GLN A 377 7.56 22.11 4.01
CA GLN A 377 7.09 22.84 5.20
C GLN A 377 6.31 21.94 6.17
N ASP A 378 5.58 20.95 5.65
CA ASP A 378 4.80 20.00 6.44
C ASP A 378 5.60 18.77 6.91
N GLY A 379 6.90 18.69 6.58
CA GLY A 379 7.77 17.56 6.94
C GLY A 379 7.50 16.30 6.10
N LEU A 380 6.91 16.46 4.92
CA LEU A 380 6.55 15.38 4.00
C LEU A 380 7.52 15.26 2.81
N GLY A 381 8.45 16.21 2.68
CA GLY A 381 9.49 16.22 1.64
C GLY A 381 10.62 15.19 1.83
N PRO A 382 11.64 15.20 0.94
CA PRO A 382 12.72 14.20 0.93
C PRO A 382 13.55 14.12 2.21
N GLU A 383 13.67 15.23 2.96
CA GLU A 383 14.42 15.35 4.21
C GLU A 383 13.95 14.38 5.32
N ARG A 384 12.74 13.82 5.18
CA ARG A 384 12.18 12.78 6.06
C ARG A 384 12.97 11.47 6.00
N ASN A 385 13.75 11.26 4.93
CA ASN A 385 14.59 10.06 4.73
C ASN A 385 13.78 8.75 4.85
N GLY A 386 12.56 8.73 4.33
CA GLY A 386 11.71 7.54 4.28
C GLY A 386 10.98 7.17 5.58
N LYS A 387 11.13 7.93 6.67
CA LYS A 387 10.48 7.64 7.98
C LYS A 387 8.99 7.96 7.98
N VAL A 388 8.11 7.13 8.54
CA VAL A 388 6.67 7.49 8.64
C VAL A 388 6.49 8.84 9.36
N PRO A 389 5.81 9.84 8.76
CA PRO A 389 5.60 11.13 9.39
C PRO A 389 4.54 11.04 10.50
N PRO A 390 4.47 12.02 11.42
CA PRO A 390 3.35 12.14 12.34
C PRO A 390 1.99 12.16 11.61
N HIS A 391 0.97 11.48 12.16
CA HIS A 391 -0.37 11.41 11.57
C HIS A 391 -1.05 12.77 11.32
N CYS A 392 -0.61 13.81 12.04
CA CYS A 392 -1.09 15.19 11.90
C CYS A 392 -0.26 16.05 10.92
N SER A 393 0.77 15.53 10.26
CA SER A 393 1.54 16.29 9.27
C SER A 393 0.63 16.86 8.17
N GLY A 394 0.78 18.15 7.89
CA GLY A 394 0.00 18.88 6.88
C GLY A 394 -1.43 19.28 7.27
N VAL A 395 -1.87 19.03 8.50
CA VAL A 395 -3.23 19.36 8.98
C VAL A 395 -3.22 19.89 10.41
N ASP A 396 -4.28 20.62 10.79
CA ASP A 396 -4.47 21.11 12.17
C ASP A 396 -5.15 20.06 13.06
N ALA A 397 -4.67 18.81 13.03
CA ALA A 397 -5.17 17.74 13.88
C ALA A 397 -4.29 17.60 15.14
N THR A 398 -4.91 17.44 16.30
CA THR A 398 -4.18 17.07 17.52
C THR A 398 -3.81 15.60 17.45
N ASN A 399 -2.55 15.24 17.71
CA ASN A 399 -2.19 13.87 17.99
C ASN A 399 -2.35 13.65 19.50
N PRO A 400 -3.40 12.95 19.96
CA PRO A 400 -3.73 12.92 21.39
C PRO A 400 -2.66 12.19 22.23
N ASP A 401 -1.83 11.30 21.64
CA ASP A 401 -0.99 10.37 22.42
C ASP A 401 0.31 9.94 21.69
N ILE A 402 1.11 10.89 21.18
CA ILE A 402 2.57 10.62 21.11
C ILE A 402 3.11 10.78 22.52
N VAL A 403 3.05 9.69 23.26
CA VAL A 403 3.79 9.49 24.50
C VAL A 403 5.24 9.91 24.25
N SER A 404 5.64 11.06 24.79
CA SER A 404 7.04 11.48 24.83
C SER A 404 7.85 10.40 25.54
N ALA A 405 9.11 10.22 25.15
CA ALA A 405 10.02 9.19 25.68
C ALA A 405 10.17 9.15 27.22
N GLU A 406 9.57 10.10 27.93
CA GLU A 406 9.53 10.20 29.38
C GLU A 406 8.65 9.12 30.05
N ASP A 407 7.66 8.54 29.36
CA ASP A 407 6.84 7.46 29.93
C ASP A 407 7.40 6.05 29.73
N ALA A 408 8.47 5.90 28.93
CA ALA A 408 9.30 4.71 29.00
C ALA A 408 10.07 4.65 30.34
N ALA A 409 10.27 5.81 31.00
CA ALA A 409 10.94 5.93 32.29
C ALA A 409 10.00 5.84 33.50
N SER A 410 8.67 5.93 33.32
CA SER A 410 7.68 5.83 34.40
C SER A 410 7.15 4.41 34.63
N ASN A 411 7.66 3.41 33.91
CA ASN A 411 7.41 2.00 34.19
C ASN A 411 8.18 1.58 35.47
N PRO A 412 7.51 1.23 36.60
CA PRO A 412 8.18 0.95 37.88
C PRO A 412 9.00 -0.35 37.90
N TYR A 413 9.20 -1.01 36.75
CA TYR A 413 9.95 -2.26 36.62
C TYR A 413 11.33 -2.13 35.95
N MET A 414 11.80 -0.92 35.65
CA MET A 414 13.21 -0.68 35.25
C MET A 414 14.08 -0.29 36.46
N THR A 415 14.35 -1.22 37.37
CA THR A 415 15.47 -1.06 38.33
C THR A 415 16.20 -2.38 38.53
N ILE A 416 17.26 -2.63 37.76
CA ILE A 416 18.40 -3.46 38.20
C ILE A 416 19.73 -2.88 37.68
N SER A 417 20.45 -2.24 38.61
CA SER A 417 21.90 -2.29 38.85
C SER A 417 22.89 -2.12 37.68
N THR A 418 23.34 -0.88 37.45
CA THR A 418 24.69 -0.62 36.94
C THR A 418 25.70 -0.61 38.10
N PRO A 419 26.85 -1.31 38.02
CA PRO A 419 27.87 -1.22 39.05
C PRO A 419 28.58 0.13 39.02
N THR A 420 28.64 0.72 40.21
CA THR A 420 29.33 1.94 40.60
C THR A 420 30.84 1.89 40.34
N THR A 421 31.40 2.89 39.65
CA THR A 421 32.58 3.64 40.12
C THR A 421 32.87 4.84 39.22
N PRO A 422 33.05 6.03 39.83
CA PRO A 422 34.12 6.92 39.40
C PRO A 422 35.05 7.24 40.59
N LEU A 423 36.36 7.15 40.35
CA LEU A 423 37.37 7.73 41.20
C LEU A 423 37.53 9.23 40.85
N PRO A 424 37.72 10.12 41.84
CA PRO A 424 37.81 11.56 41.61
C PRO A 424 39.26 12.02 41.52
N LEU A 425 39.55 12.97 40.62
CA LEU A 425 40.69 13.87 40.81
C LEU A 425 40.32 15.29 40.36
N SER A 426 40.44 16.18 41.34
CA SER A 426 40.26 17.63 41.26
C SER A 426 41.50 18.36 40.72
N ASN A 427 41.24 19.54 40.15
CA ASN A 427 41.98 20.80 40.24
C ASN A 427 42.64 21.41 38.98
N THR A 428 42.18 22.65 38.74
CA THR A 428 42.91 23.91 38.42
C THR A 428 43.19 24.36 36.98
N LEU A 429 42.52 25.49 36.65
CA LEU A 429 43.02 26.75 36.05
C LEU A 429 43.52 26.81 34.59
N SER A 430 42.81 27.58 33.75
CA SER A 430 43.25 28.92 33.25
C SER A 430 42.92 29.21 31.77
N ALA A 431 42.21 30.34 31.57
CA ALA A 431 42.35 31.40 30.57
C ALA A 431 42.23 31.17 29.03
N ASN A 432 41.34 32.00 28.47
CA ASN A 432 41.39 32.76 27.20
C ASN A 432 41.19 32.05 25.85
N GLY A 433 40.05 32.36 25.21
CA GLY A 433 39.85 32.26 23.77
C GLY A 433 38.45 32.74 23.36
N MET A 434 38.38 33.91 22.71
CA MET A 434 37.16 34.56 22.23
C MET A 434 36.40 33.67 21.23
N ILE A 435 35.08 33.52 21.41
CA ILE A 435 34.14 32.94 20.43
C ILE A 435 33.19 34.08 19.98
N PRO A 436 32.99 34.31 18.68
CA PRO A 436 32.11 35.37 18.19
C PRO A 436 30.65 35.05 18.53
N SER A 437 29.93 36.08 18.99
CA SER A 437 28.52 36.04 19.37
C SER A 437 27.62 35.67 18.18
N THR A 438 26.97 34.52 18.26
CA THR A 438 25.78 34.14 17.49
C THR A 438 24.65 35.15 17.78
N PRO A 439 23.91 35.64 16.76
CA PRO A 439 22.76 36.50 17.00
C PRO A 439 21.67 35.70 17.72
N ALA A 440 21.08 36.31 18.75
CA ALA A 440 19.99 35.74 19.53
C ALA A 440 18.78 35.39 18.62
N PRO A 441 18.07 34.28 18.90
CA PRO A 441 16.87 33.95 18.15
C PRO A 441 15.82 35.05 18.38
N SER A 442 15.28 35.58 17.28
CA SER A 442 14.19 36.53 17.28
C SER A 442 12.96 35.89 17.94
N THR A 443 12.59 36.40 19.12
CA THR A 443 11.37 36.04 19.83
C THR A 443 10.15 36.72 19.19
N LEU A 444 9.79 36.30 17.98
CA LEU A 444 8.41 36.42 17.49
C LEU A 444 7.74 35.05 17.71
N PRO A 445 6.51 34.99 18.24
CA PRO A 445 5.79 33.73 18.27
C PRO A 445 5.57 33.28 16.83
N ASP A 446 6.09 32.10 16.46
CA ASP A 446 5.73 31.38 15.25
C ASP A 446 4.23 31.03 15.33
N THR A 447 3.36 31.97 14.98
CA THR A 447 1.97 31.67 14.71
C THR A 447 1.93 30.95 13.37
N LYS A 448 2.13 29.63 13.37
CA LYS A 448 1.86 28.78 12.22
C LYS A 448 0.43 29.08 11.77
N LEU A 449 0.28 29.55 10.52
CA LEU A 449 -1.04 29.76 9.93
C LEU A 449 -1.80 28.43 9.95
N PRO A 450 -3.12 28.45 10.19
CA PRO A 450 -3.92 27.23 10.16
C PRO A 450 -3.81 26.57 8.78
N SER A 451 -3.72 25.25 8.76
CA SER A 451 -3.68 24.47 7.52
C SER A 451 -4.96 24.69 6.72
N ALA A 452 -4.82 24.82 5.40
CA ALA A 452 -5.95 24.79 4.48
C ALA A 452 -6.55 23.38 4.30
N TRP A 453 -5.92 22.37 4.89
CA TRP A 453 -6.23 20.95 4.71
C TRP A 453 -6.73 20.31 6.00
N THR A 454 -7.65 19.35 5.86
CA THR A 454 -8.15 18.52 6.96
C THR A 454 -8.18 17.04 6.57
N LEU A 455 -8.22 16.15 7.56
CA LEU A 455 -8.29 14.71 7.33
C LEU A 455 -9.70 14.29 6.89
N LYS A 456 -9.76 13.56 5.78
CA LYS A 456 -10.89 12.76 5.36
C LYS A 456 -10.78 11.36 5.96
N GLY A 457 -11.91 10.84 6.43
CA GLY A 457 -12.07 9.49 6.93
C GLY A 457 -13.48 8.97 6.64
N PRO A 458 -13.85 7.81 7.21
CA PRO A 458 -13.10 7.07 8.22
C PRO A 458 -12.00 6.16 7.63
N PRO A 459 -10.89 5.90 8.36
CA PRO A 459 -9.70 5.22 7.82
C PRO A 459 -9.94 3.76 7.40
N HIS A 460 -10.95 3.06 7.92
CA HIS A 460 -11.31 1.73 7.41
C HIS A 460 -11.95 1.74 6.02
N LYS A 461 -12.13 2.94 5.42
CA LYS A 461 -12.55 3.12 4.02
C LYS A 461 -11.52 3.90 3.22
N TRP A 462 -11.08 5.02 3.77
CA TRP A 462 -10.11 5.91 3.14
C TRP A 462 -9.49 6.84 4.17
N ARG A 463 -8.26 7.26 3.90
CA ARG A 463 -7.62 8.35 4.62
C ARG A 463 -6.80 9.18 3.68
N TYR A 464 -7.10 10.47 3.59
CA TYR A 464 -6.35 11.45 2.82
C TYR A 464 -6.71 12.86 3.30
N CYS A 465 -6.04 13.89 2.79
CA CYS A 465 -6.34 15.26 3.12
C CYS A 465 -7.23 15.92 2.05
N THR A 466 -8.19 16.74 2.49
CA THR A 466 -9.07 17.55 1.63
C THR A 466 -9.01 19.02 2.01
N LEU A 467 -9.30 19.91 1.07
CA LEU A 467 -9.39 21.34 1.36
C LEU A 467 -10.54 21.64 2.34
N LEU A 468 -10.25 22.43 3.37
CA LEU A 468 -11.29 23.03 4.19
C LEU A 468 -12.11 24.02 3.35
N PRO A 469 -13.42 24.14 3.61
CA PRO A 469 -14.23 25.20 3.03
C PRO A 469 -13.61 26.58 3.32
N PRO A 470 -13.77 27.57 2.42
CA PRO A 470 -13.34 28.94 2.69
C PRO A 470 -13.96 29.44 4.00
N SER A 471 -13.17 30.11 4.83
CA SER A 471 -13.70 30.75 6.03
C SER A 471 -14.74 31.80 5.62
N PRO A 472 -15.97 31.80 6.17
CA PRO A 472 -16.99 32.81 5.84
C PRO A 472 -16.53 34.25 6.12
N SER A 473 -15.52 34.41 6.97
CA SER A 473 -14.93 35.70 7.34
C SER A 473 -13.65 36.06 6.57
N ALA A 474 -13.10 35.15 5.74
CA ALA A 474 -11.91 35.47 4.96
C ALA A 474 -12.29 36.37 3.77
N PRO A 475 -11.53 37.45 3.51
CA PRO A 475 -11.74 38.25 2.30
C PRO A 475 -11.47 37.37 1.07
N ALA A 476 -12.42 37.34 0.12
CA ALA A 476 -12.22 36.70 -1.16
C ALA A 476 -11.11 37.44 -1.92
N LEU A 477 -9.89 36.87 -1.92
CA LEU A 477 -8.76 37.39 -2.67
C LEU A 477 -8.78 36.76 -4.07
N SER A 478 -9.49 37.40 -4.99
CA SER A 478 -9.41 37.04 -6.41
C SER A 478 -8.09 37.57 -6.99
N ILE A 479 -7.13 36.67 -7.25
CA ILE A 479 -5.85 37.00 -7.88
C ILE A 479 -5.88 36.51 -9.33
N THR A 480 -5.75 37.44 -10.27
CA THR A 480 -5.69 37.16 -11.72
C THR A 480 -4.33 37.59 -12.30
N PRO A 481 -3.60 36.72 -13.02
CA PRO A 481 -3.95 35.34 -13.36
C PRO A 481 -3.82 34.40 -12.15
N ILE A 482 -4.53 33.26 -12.18
CA ILE A 482 -4.54 32.25 -11.10
C ILE A 482 -3.11 31.77 -10.76
N SER A 483 -2.24 31.65 -11.77
CA SER A 483 -0.82 31.30 -11.60
C SER A 483 -0.03 32.26 -10.70
N ALA A 484 -0.49 33.51 -10.53
CA ALA A 484 0.13 34.48 -9.64
C ALA A 484 -0.24 34.27 -8.15
N HIS A 485 -1.19 33.37 -7.83
CA HIS A 485 -1.62 33.14 -6.46
C HIS A 485 -0.52 32.45 -5.62
N PRO A 486 0.02 33.07 -4.55
CA PRO A 486 1.20 32.53 -3.86
C PRO A 486 0.94 31.23 -3.09
N ASN A 487 -0.29 31.01 -2.64
CA ASN A 487 -0.70 29.77 -1.96
C ASN A 487 -1.17 28.73 -2.99
N PRO A 488 -0.51 27.55 -3.11
CA PRO A 488 -0.92 26.49 -4.03
C PRO A 488 -2.30 25.90 -3.68
N SER A 489 -2.70 25.93 -2.40
CA SER A 489 -4.01 25.43 -1.96
C SER A 489 -5.16 26.23 -2.56
N GLU A 490 -4.96 27.52 -2.82
CA GLU A 490 -5.98 28.36 -3.46
C GLU A 490 -6.02 28.13 -4.98
N ILE A 491 -4.90 27.80 -5.63
CA ILE A 491 -4.92 27.36 -7.04
C ILE A 491 -5.72 26.05 -7.16
N LEU A 492 -5.46 25.07 -6.28
CA LEU A 492 -6.24 23.83 -6.21
C LEU A 492 -7.72 24.09 -5.92
N ARG A 493 -8.03 25.07 -5.07
CA ARG A 493 -9.40 25.53 -4.81
C ARG A 493 -10.09 26.07 -6.05
N ASN A 494 -9.42 26.90 -6.86
CA ASN A 494 -9.99 27.38 -8.13
C ASN A 494 -10.28 26.22 -9.10
N LEU A 495 -9.41 25.20 -9.16
CA LEU A 495 -9.69 24.01 -9.95
C LEU A 495 -10.92 23.24 -9.42
N GLN A 496 -10.99 23.04 -8.10
CA GLN A 496 -12.07 22.30 -7.44
C GLN A 496 -13.43 23.01 -7.52
N ASP A 497 -13.46 24.31 -7.27
CA ASP A 497 -14.69 25.08 -7.05
C ASP A 497 -15.14 25.87 -8.30
N GLU A 498 -14.22 26.16 -9.24
CA GLU A 498 -14.54 26.93 -10.46
C GLU A 498 -14.44 26.10 -11.74
N LEU A 499 -13.28 25.50 -12.05
CA LEU A 499 -13.07 24.82 -13.34
C LEU A 499 -13.98 23.60 -13.50
N PHE A 500 -13.82 22.58 -12.66
CA PHE A 500 -14.51 21.30 -12.81
C PHE A 500 -16.05 21.42 -12.67
N PRO A 501 -16.58 22.26 -11.76
CA PRO A 501 -18.02 22.51 -11.67
C PRO A 501 -18.60 23.41 -12.77
N SER A 502 -17.78 24.07 -13.60
CA SER A 502 -18.27 25.06 -14.57
C SER A 502 -19.13 24.46 -15.68
N GLN A 503 -20.04 25.28 -16.24
CA GLN A 503 -20.80 24.89 -17.44
C GLN A 503 -19.90 24.73 -18.66
N ALA A 504 -18.83 25.53 -18.78
CA ALA A 504 -17.89 25.42 -19.87
C ALA A 504 -17.13 24.09 -19.84
N PHE A 505 -16.65 23.66 -18.66
CA PHE A 505 -15.97 22.37 -18.54
C PHE A 505 -16.93 21.21 -18.74
N ARG A 506 -18.17 21.33 -18.24
CA ARG A 506 -19.25 20.39 -18.52
C ARG A 506 -19.50 20.23 -20.03
N ALA A 507 -19.54 21.32 -20.78
CA ALA A 507 -19.71 21.29 -22.24
C ALA A 507 -18.53 20.60 -22.93
N TRP A 508 -17.29 20.94 -22.54
CA TRP A 508 -16.10 20.26 -23.04
C TRP A 508 -16.12 18.75 -22.74
N LEU A 509 -16.50 18.37 -21.53
CA LEU A 509 -16.60 16.98 -21.10
C LEU A 509 -17.66 16.22 -21.90
N ALA A 510 -18.81 16.85 -22.19
CA ALA A 510 -19.87 16.26 -22.99
C ALA A 510 -19.42 15.97 -24.43
N ILE A 511 -18.63 16.88 -25.03
CA ILE A 511 -18.07 16.69 -26.38
C ILE A 511 -17.04 15.54 -26.38
N VAL A 512 -16.11 15.54 -25.42
CA VAL A 512 -14.99 14.58 -25.38
C VAL A 512 -15.42 13.19 -24.93
N SER A 513 -16.44 13.07 -24.09
CA SER A 513 -16.93 11.76 -23.62
C SER A 513 -18.15 11.24 -24.40
N ARG A 514 -18.85 12.10 -25.16
CA ARG A 514 -20.19 11.83 -25.73
C ARG A 514 -21.25 11.46 -24.69
N LEU A 515 -21.00 11.78 -23.44
CA LEU A 515 -21.94 11.59 -22.33
C LEU A 515 -22.52 12.93 -21.92
N LEU A 516 -23.64 12.91 -21.22
CA LEU A 516 -24.20 14.13 -20.61
C LEU A 516 -23.93 14.14 -19.11
N PRO A 517 -22.98 14.97 -18.60
CA PRO A 517 -22.80 15.12 -17.15
C PRO A 517 -24.03 15.79 -16.52
N LEU A 518 -24.68 15.10 -15.59
CA LEU A 518 -25.94 15.54 -14.96
C LEU A 518 -25.72 16.23 -13.61
N ARG A 519 -24.87 15.63 -12.78
CA ARG A 519 -24.47 16.14 -11.46
C ARG A 519 -23.00 15.82 -11.24
N HIS A 520 -22.36 16.59 -10.39
CA HIS A 520 -20.92 16.51 -10.16
C HIS A 520 -20.57 16.47 -8.68
N PHE A 521 -19.46 15.83 -8.37
CA PHE A 521 -18.75 15.92 -7.11
C PHE A 521 -17.29 16.24 -7.44
N VAL A 522 -16.66 17.16 -6.72
CA VAL A 522 -15.27 17.56 -6.97
C VAL A 522 -14.56 17.77 -5.63
N GLU A 523 -13.36 17.22 -5.51
CA GLU A 523 -12.55 17.28 -4.29
C GLU A 523 -11.05 17.34 -4.66
N ALA A 524 -10.34 18.34 -4.15
CA ALA A 524 -8.89 18.35 -4.16
C ALA A 524 -8.37 17.44 -3.05
N ARG A 525 -7.48 16.51 -3.40
CA ARG A 525 -6.97 15.49 -2.50
C ARG A 525 -5.45 15.57 -2.41
N ARG A 526 -4.94 15.33 -1.20
CA ARG A 526 -3.52 15.17 -0.90
C ARG A 526 -3.32 13.87 -0.13
N PHE A 527 -2.52 12.97 -0.68
CA PHE A 527 -2.17 11.68 -0.10
C PHE A 527 -0.74 11.73 0.41
N ARG A 528 -0.58 11.80 1.73
CA ARG A 528 0.70 11.96 2.41
C ARG A 528 1.45 10.62 2.48
N PRO A 529 2.77 10.62 2.25
CA PRO A 529 3.59 9.41 2.36
C PRO A 529 3.51 8.78 3.74
N GLY A 530 3.36 7.46 3.78
CA GLY A 530 3.30 6.70 5.03
C GLY A 530 1.93 6.71 5.71
N LEU A 531 0.92 7.36 5.11
CA LEU A 531 -0.32 7.66 5.83
C LEU A 531 -1.62 7.41 5.03
N ASP A 532 -1.64 7.73 3.75
CA ASP A 532 -2.92 7.98 3.05
C ASP A 532 -3.17 7.03 1.88
N TYR A 533 -4.44 6.70 1.65
CA TYR A 533 -4.97 5.67 0.75
C TYR A 533 -6.49 5.80 0.55
N THR A 534 -7.04 5.07 -0.41
CA THR A 534 -8.44 4.62 -0.37
C THR A 534 -8.48 3.09 -0.52
N LEU A 535 -9.53 2.46 -0.01
CA LEU A 535 -9.80 1.03 -0.25
C LEU A 535 -10.75 0.85 -1.43
N ALA A 536 -10.82 -0.38 -1.94
CA ALA A 536 -11.67 -0.72 -3.07
C ALA A 536 -13.15 -0.47 -2.74
N THR A 537 -13.79 0.37 -3.54
CA THR A 537 -15.21 0.73 -3.39
C THR A 537 -15.89 0.71 -4.75
N SER A 538 -17.18 0.42 -4.77
CA SER A 538 -17.99 0.35 -5.99
C SER A 538 -19.38 0.93 -5.78
N GLU A 539 -20.04 1.28 -6.89
CA GLU A 539 -21.40 1.84 -6.88
C GLU A 539 -22.35 0.93 -7.63
N GLU A 540 -23.50 0.65 -7.02
CA GLU A 540 -24.32 -0.47 -7.49
C GLU A 540 -25.32 -0.14 -8.59
N ASN A 541 -25.70 1.13 -8.72
CA ASN A 541 -26.93 1.50 -9.43
C ASN A 541 -26.74 2.54 -10.54
N GLU A 542 -25.52 3.06 -10.71
CA GLU A 542 -25.26 4.14 -11.66
C GLU A 542 -23.83 4.07 -12.23
N ALA A 543 -23.72 4.29 -13.54
CA ALA A 543 -22.44 4.52 -14.20
C ALA A 543 -21.90 5.93 -13.86
N ARG A 544 -20.59 6.04 -13.74
CA ARG A 544 -19.90 7.29 -13.38
C ARG A 544 -18.80 7.62 -14.36
N LEU A 545 -18.67 8.89 -14.69
CA LEU A 545 -17.48 9.41 -15.36
C LEU A 545 -16.53 9.97 -14.30
N ASP A 546 -15.47 9.23 -14.02
CA ASP A 546 -14.39 9.66 -13.13
C ASP A 546 -13.43 10.55 -13.92
N VAL A 547 -13.10 11.73 -13.37
CA VAL A 547 -12.17 12.69 -13.97
C VAL A 547 -11.14 13.11 -12.93
N VAL A 548 -9.88 12.72 -13.12
CA VAL A 548 -8.81 12.90 -12.12
C VAL A 548 -7.65 13.68 -12.73
N LEU A 549 -7.41 14.90 -12.24
CA LEU A 549 -6.25 15.69 -12.61
C LEU A 549 -5.10 15.43 -11.64
N GLY A 550 -4.15 14.60 -12.08
CA GLY A 550 -2.90 14.36 -11.38
C GLY A 550 -2.02 15.62 -11.38
N LEU A 551 -1.61 16.04 -10.19
CA LEU A 551 -0.77 17.21 -9.92
C LEU A 551 0.42 16.83 -9.03
N THR A 552 0.83 15.57 -9.08
CA THR A 552 1.88 15.02 -8.23
C THR A 552 3.25 15.39 -8.82
N PRO A 553 4.08 16.21 -8.14
CA PRO A 553 5.36 16.64 -8.67
C PRO A 553 6.28 15.46 -9.01
N GLU A 554 6.99 15.56 -10.13
CA GLU A 554 7.95 14.52 -10.55
C GLU A 554 9.17 14.48 -9.62
N VAL A 555 9.79 13.31 -9.50
CA VAL A 555 11.08 13.21 -8.79
C VAL A 555 12.16 13.84 -9.67
N LYS A 556 12.91 14.80 -9.13
CA LYS A 556 14.06 15.35 -9.83
C LYS A 556 15.24 14.43 -9.53
N ASP A 557 15.74 13.73 -10.54
CA ASP A 557 17.04 13.07 -10.41
C ASP A 557 18.10 14.16 -10.21
N ASP A 558 18.87 14.08 -9.13
CA ASP A 558 20.08 14.89 -8.93
C ASP A 558 21.17 14.42 -9.91
N VAL A 559 20.94 14.60 -11.21
CA VAL A 559 21.99 14.45 -12.20
C VAL A 559 22.89 15.67 -12.07
N ASP A 560 23.97 15.50 -11.30
CA ASP A 560 25.09 16.43 -11.24
C ASP A 560 25.60 16.69 -12.67
N GLU A 561 25.18 17.80 -13.28
CA GLU A 561 25.55 18.20 -14.65
C GLU A 561 27.07 18.30 -14.85
N SER A 562 27.87 18.26 -13.78
CA SER A 562 29.33 18.27 -13.83
C SER A 562 29.98 16.93 -14.24
N ARG A 563 29.24 15.82 -14.31
CA ARG A 563 29.77 14.48 -14.66
C ARG A 563 29.38 13.95 -16.03
N ARG A 564 29.21 14.82 -17.03
CA ARG A 564 28.93 14.46 -18.45
C ARG A 564 30.11 13.79 -19.18
N GLY A 565 30.89 12.95 -18.51
CA GLY A 565 32.12 12.37 -19.05
C GLY A 565 32.57 11.07 -18.38
N SER A 566 31.65 10.16 -18.07
CA SER A 566 32.00 8.74 -17.83
C SER A 566 30.74 7.89 -17.97
N GLU A 567 30.93 6.69 -18.50
CA GLU A 567 29.92 5.71 -18.92
C GLU A 567 28.63 5.66 -18.08
N THR A 568 27.51 5.67 -18.80
CA THR A 568 26.13 5.54 -18.31
C THR A 568 25.95 4.25 -17.50
N VAL A 569 26.11 4.34 -16.18
CA VAL A 569 25.41 3.44 -15.27
C VAL A 569 23.95 3.87 -15.32
N ALA A 570 23.07 3.00 -15.81
CA ALA A 570 21.63 3.25 -15.78
C ALA A 570 21.24 3.60 -14.33
N SER A 571 20.88 4.86 -14.09
CA SER A 571 20.23 5.26 -12.84
C SER A 571 19.01 4.34 -12.69
N ALA A 572 18.94 3.57 -11.60
CA ALA A 572 17.76 2.78 -11.32
C ALA A 572 16.57 3.74 -11.32
N SER A 573 15.55 3.46 -12.15
CA SER A 573 14.31 4.21 -12.16
C SER A 573 13.81 4.34 -10.72
N ARG A 574 13.71 5.57 -10.20
CA ARG A 574 13.24 5.91 -8.86
C ARG A 574 11.98 6.76 -9.01
N GLY A 575 11.08 6.65 -8.04
CA GLY A 575 9.90 7.49 -7.97
C GLY A 575 8.63 6.82 -8.46
N TRP A 576 7.60 7.63 -8.72
CA TRP A 576 6.24 7.18 -9.03
C TRP A 576 6.15 6.20 -10.21
N SER A 577 7.07 6.27 -11.17
CA SER A 577 7.08 5.40 -12.35
C SER A 577 7.40 3.93 -12.07
N THR A 578 7.97 3.60 -10.90
CA THR A 578 8.24 2.19 -10.52
C THR A 578 7.06 1.48 -9.90
N ALA A 579 5.97 2.20 -9.58
CA ALA A 579 4.83 1.74 -8.78
C ALA A 579 5.15 1.33 -7.33
N GLU A 580 6.43 1.26 -6.93
CA GLU A 580 6.86 0.83 -5.58
C GLU A 580 6.42 1.79 -4.47
N TRP A 581 6.22 3.06 -4.80
CA TRP A 581 5.73 4.07 -3.85
C TRP A 581 4.21 4.01 -3.65
N GLY A 582 3.52 3.13 -4.37
CA GLY A 582 2.07 3.09 -4.38
C GLY A 582 1.49 4.40 -4.93
N GLY A 583 0.37 4.83 -4.38
CA GLY A 583 -0.32 6.03 -4.83
C GLY A 583 -0.96 5.91 -6.20
N TRP A 584 -0.81 4.81 -6.94
CA TRP A 584 -1.48 4.61 -8.24
C TRP A 584 -2.99 4.43 -8.07
N GLU A 585 -3.73 4.86 -9.07
CA GLU A 585 -5.18 4.65 -9.15
C GLU A 585 -5.45 3.34 -9.88
N CYS A 586 -6.38 2.54 -9.37
CA CYS A 586 -6.71 1.21 -9.89
C CYS A 586 -8.22 1.06 -10.06
N TYR A 587 -8.62 0.46 -11.18
CA TYR A 587 -9.97 0.08 -11.52
C TYR A 587 -10.01 -1.43 -11.73
N MET A 588 -10.95 -2.11 -11.09
CA MET A 588 -11.04 -3.58 -11.08
C MET A 588 -12.45 -4.03 -11.42
N ALA A 589 -12.54 -5.16 -12.09
CA ALA A 589 -13.82 -5.80 -12.38
C ALA A 589 -14.55 -6.17 -11.06
N PRO A 590 -15.89 -6.17 -11.05
CA PRO A 590 -16.66 -6.69 -9.93
C PRO A 590 -16.26 -8.14 -9.67
N HIS A 591 -16.07 -8.52 -8.41
CA HIS A 591 -15.85 -9.93 -8.05
C HIS A 591 -17.16 -10.56 -7.60
N ASN A 592 -17.27 -11.88 -7.76
CA ASN A 592 -18.43 -12.63 -7.27
C ASN A 592 -18.46 -12.61 -5.74
N GLU A 593 -19.65 -12.50 -5.13
CA GLU A 593 -19.87 -12.32 -3.68
C GLU A 593 -19.30 -13.44 -2.78
N GLU A 594 -18.79 -14.53 -3.36
CA GLU A 594 -18.19 -15.66 -2.63
C GLU A 594 -16.67 -15.53 -2.43
N ASP A 595 -16.01 -14.60 -3.12
CA ASP A 595 -14.56 -14.40 -3.01
C ASP A 595 -14.21 -13.31 -1.98
N ASP A 596 -13.23 -13.61 -1.12
CA ASP A 596 -12.74 -12.70 -0.09
C ASP A 596 -12.10 -11.46 -0.75
N PRO A 597 -12.56 -10.22 -0.48
CA PRO A 597 -11.94 -9.01 -1.02
C PRO A 597 -10.48 -8.81 -0.58
N ALA A 598 -10.05 -9.45 0.52
CA ALA A 598 -8.64 -9.53 0.91
C ALA A 598 -7.83 -10.50 0.03
N VAL A 599 -8.47 -11.17 -0.93
CA VAL A 599 -7.91 -12.19 -1.84
C VAL A 599 -8.11 -11.77 -3.29
N TYR A 600 -7.96 -10.48 -3.61
CA TYR A 600 -7.65 -10.09 -4.99
C TYR A 600 -6.14 -10.10 -5.15
N ARG A 601 -5.61 -11.12 -5.83
CA ARG A 601 -4.19 -11.14 -6.17
C ARG A 601 -3.97 -10.06 -7.24
N ALA A 602 -3.35 -8.95 -6.86
CA ALA A 602 -2.70 -8.11 -7.86
C ALA A 602 -1.69 -9.00 -8.59
N GLY A 603 -1.90 -9.19 -9.90
CA GLY A 603 -1.03 -10.00 -10.74
C GLY A 603 0.43 -9.60 -10.52
N THR A 604 1.33 -10.58 -10.51
CA THR A 604 2.77 -10.30 -10.49
C THR A 604 3.10 -9.44 -11.71
N TYR A 605 3.48 -8.18 -11.47
CA TYR A 605 3.92 -7.26 -12.51
C TYR A 605 5.06 -7.89 -13.32
N LYS A 606 4.76 -8.40 -14.52
CA LYS A 606 5.78 -8.66 -15.54
C LYS A 606 6.16 -7.32 -16.14
N LYS A 607 7.34 -6.83 -15.77
CA LYS A 607 8.02 -5.68 -16.37
C LYS A 607 8.13 -5.91 -17.89
N SER A 608 7.17 -5.42 -18.67
CA SER A 608 7.20 -5.58 -20.13
C SER A 608 7.91 -4.40 -20.78
N ASP A 609 8.92 -4.73 -21.58
CA ASP A 609 9.68 -3.85 -22.45
C ASP A 609 8.78 -3.03 -23.40
N VAL A 610 8.51 -1.78 -23.05
CA VAL A 610 7.99 -0.75 -23.98
C VAL A 610 9.11 0.23 -24.32
N LEU A 611 10.28 -0.30 -24.70
CA LEU A 611 11.30 0.46 -25.39
C LEU A 611 12.03 -0.44 -26.39
N GLY A 612 11.40 -0.64 -27.53
CA GLY A 612 12.07 -1.18 -28.71
C GLY A 612 11.22 -2.12 -29.55
N ASN A 613 10.26 -1.59 -30.31
CA ASN A 613 9.94 -2.14 -31.64
C ASN A 613 9.00 -1.22 -32.43
N ILE A 614 9.53 -0.07 -32.85
CA ILE A 614 9.07 0.57 -34.09
C ILE A 614 10.10 0.21 -35.17
N THR A 615 9.86 -0.90 -35.87
CA THR A 615 10.16 -0.98 -37.31
C THR A 615 9.51 -2.20 -37.99
N LYS A 616 8.56 -1.89 -38.88
CA LYS A 616 8.26 -2.54 -40.18
C LYS A 616 7.86 -4.03 -40.18
N LYS A 617 6.55 -4.29 -40.20
CA LYS A 617 5.96 -5.48 -40.81
C LYS A 617 5.72 -5.18 -42.29
N ALA A 618 6.62 -5.65 -43.16
CA ALA A 618 6.38 -5.71 -44.60
C ALA A 618 6.15 -7.18 -44.99
N THR A 619 5.09 -7.39 -45.76
CA THR A 619 4.59 -8.65 -46.30
C THR A 619 5.62 -9.35 -47.20
N SER A 620 5.80 -10.66 -47.00
CA SER A 620 6.55 -11.52 -47.92
C SER A 620 5.63 -12.02 -49.04
N ASP A 621 6.03 -11.79 -50.29
CA ASP A 621 5.73 -12.71 -51.39
C ASP A 621 6.82 -12.62 -52.46
N GLY A 622 7.38 -13.80 -52.80
CA GLY A 622 7.68 -14.20 -54.17
C GLY A 622 8.87 -13.60 -54.95
N ALA A 623 10.02 -14.26 -54.82
CA ALA A 623 10.86 -14.79 -55.92
C ALA A 623 11.71 -13.89 -56.86
N ASN A 624 12.93 -14.40 -57.07
CA ASN A 624 13.83 -14.35 -58.24
C ASN A 624 14.74 -13.13 -58.51
N GLY A 625 16.04 -13.42 -58.62
CA GLY A 625 16.82 -13.02 -59.81
C GLY A 625 18.08 -12.15 -59.60
N HIS A 626 19.23 -12.81 -59.55
CA HIS A 626 20.54 -12.43 -60.14
C HIS A 626 20.90 -10.94 -60.44
N SER A 627 22.01 -10.53 -59.81
CA SER A 627 23.25 -10.00 -60.42
C SER A 627 23.40 -8.51 -60.83
N VAL A 628 24.64 -8.04 -60.59
CA VAL A 628 25.44 -6.99 -61.27
C VAL A 628 25.49 -5.55 -60.70
N ASN A 629 26.71 -5.23 -60.23
CA ASN A 629 27.53 -3.98 -60.26
C ASN A 629 26.92 -2.58 -60.48
N GLY A 630 27.49 -1.62 -59.74
CA GLY A 630 27.66 -0.21 -60.13
C GLY A 630 27.84 0.73 -58.94
N THR A 631 29.05 0.87 -58.36
CA THR A 631 30.03 1.96 -58.58
C THR A 631 29.58 3.39 -58.23
N ASN A 632 30.44 4.04 -57.41
CA ASN A 632 30.71 5.47 -57.16
C ASN A 632 30.41 5.85 -55.70
N GLY A 633 31.36 6.29 -54.86
CA GLY A 633 32.71 6.80 -55.06
C GLY A 633 32.90 8.03 -54.15
N HIS A 634 34.15 8.26 -53.72
CA HIS A 634 34.68 9.36 -52.89
C HIS A 634 34.48 9.27 -51.37
N THR A 635 35.49 9.44 -50.51
CA THR A 635 36.95 9.58 -50.65
C THR A 635 37.53 9.32 -49.25
N VAL A 636 38.61 8.53 -49.20
CA VAL A 636 39.39 8.23 -48.00
C VAL A 636 40.66 9.10 -48.05
N ASN A 637 41.08 9.64 -46.91
CA ASN A 637 42.49 9.97 -46.68
C ASN A 637 42.99 9.10 -45.53
N GLY A 638 43.88 8.18 -45.86
CA GLY A 638 44.61 7.35 -44.93
C GLY A 638 46.09 7.69 -44.92
N SER A 639 46.79 7.23 -43.88
CA SER A 639 48.23 6.98 -43.80
C SER A 639 48.39 6.03 -42.60
N ALA A 640 48.63 4.72 -42.74
CA ALA A 640 49.91 4.05 -43.04
C ALA A 640 51.04 4.48 -42.07
N ALA A 641 51.90 3.65 -41.47
CA ALA A 641 52.06 2.20 -41.36
C ALA A 641 53.21 1.94 -40.33
N HIS A 642 53.46 0.66 -40.02
CA HIS A 642 54.73 0.06 -39.57
C HIS A 642 55.24 0.18 -38.12
N SER A 643 55.14 -0.97 -37.42
CA SER A 643 56.26 -1.87 -37.05
C SER A 643 57.34 -1.46 -36.03
N SER A 644 57.46 -2.36 -35.03
CA SER A 644 58.67 -2.98 -34.44
C SER A 644 59.49 -2.30 -33.33
N ASN A 645 59.56 -3.05 -32.22
CA ASN A 645 60.69 -3.41 -31.35
C ASN A 645 61.47 -2.34 -30.54
N GLY A 646 61.72 -2.71 -29.27
CA GLY A 646 62.98 -2.41 -28.57
C GLY A 646 62.86 -1.70 -27.21
N THR A 647 62.75 -2.46 -26.12
CA THR A 647 63.76 -2.61 -25.03
C THR A 647 64.26 -1.33 -24.34
N ASN A 648 63.98 -1.19 -23.02
CA ASN A 648 64.96 -1.32 -21.92
C ASN A 648 64.46 -0.67 -20.61
N GLY A 649 64.60 -1.40 -19.50
CA GLY A 649 65.53 -0.96 -18.46
C GLY A 649 65.00 -0.46 -17.12
N LYS A 650 65.10 -1.36 -16.12
CA LYS A 650 65.58 -1.17 -14.72
C LYS A 650 64.66 -0.42 -13.73
N ALA A 651 64.71 -0.64 -12.42
CA ALA A 651 65.07 -1.71 -11.47
C ALA A 651 65.14 -1.06 -10.06
N ASN A 652 64.89 -1.87 -9.02
CA ASN A 652 65.13 -1.72 -7.56
C ASN A 652 63.83 -1.66 -6.74
N GLY A 653 63.59 -2.48 -5.69
CA GLY A 653 64.39 -3.57 -5.10
C GLY A 653 64.02 -3.79 -3.63
N HIS A 654 63.97 -5.09 -3.24
CA HIS A 654 64.18 -5.68 -1.88
C HIS A 654 63.12 -5.50 -0.77
N ALA A 655 62.80 -6.48 0.10
CA ALA A 655 63.29 -7.86 0.31
C ALA A 655 62.28 -8.73 1.11
N GLU A 656 62.43 -10.03 0.95
CA GLU A 656 61.70 -11.18 1.52
C GLU A 656 62.07 -11.55 2.97
N VAL A 657 61.26 -12.42 3.62
CA VAL A 657 61.61 -13.75 4.21
C VAL A 657 60.49 -14.22 5.17
N ASN A 658 60.12 -15.49 5.40
CA ASN A 658 60.02 -16.74 4.63
C ASN A 658 59.38 -17.81 5.56
N GLY A 659 58.66 -18.78 4.97
CA GLY A 659 58.44 -20.15 5.50
C GLY A 659 57.05 -20.46 6.08
N ASN A 660 56.41 -21.62 5.86
CA ASN A 660 56.71 -22.84 5.07
C ASN A 660 55.48 -23.78 5.20
N GLY A 661 55.16 -24.62 4.20
CA GLY A 661 54.27 -25.80 4.38
C GLY A 661 53.40 -26.16 3.17
N LYS A 662 53.39 -27.44 2.75
CA LYS A 662 53.11 -27.96 1.39
C LYS A 662 52.08 -29.09 1.41
N ARG A 663 51.37 -29.27 0.27
CA ARG A 663 50.85 -30.53 -0.36
C ARG A 663 49.61 -31.18 0.30
N SER A 664 48.64 -31.80 -0.40
CA SER A 664 48.58 -32.43 -1.74
C SER A 664 47.12 -32.80 -2.11
N SER A 665 46.77 -32.79 -3.40
CA SER A 665 45.60 -33.48 -3.99
C SER A 665 45.82 -35.01 -4.07
N PRO A 666 44.75 -35.83 -4.28
CA PRO A 666 44.58 -36.44 -5.62
C PRO A 666 43.13 -36.80 -6.07
N ILE A 667 42.90 -36.80 -7.41
CA ILE A 667 42.13 -37.77 -8.27
C ILE A 667 40.61 -37.93 -8.00
N GLY A 668 39.65 -38.10 -8.92
CA GLY A 668 39.61 -38.24 -10.39
C GLY A 668 38.46 -39.19 -10.84
N SER A 669 37.43 -38.65 -11.54
CA SER A 669 36.51 -39.30 -12.53
C SER A 669 35.31 -40.18 -12.06
N PRO A 670 34.26 -40.43 -12.90
CA PRO A 670 33.76 -39.71 -14.10
C PRO A 670 32.21 -39.50 -14.16
N MET A 671 31.78 -38.81 -15.22
CA MET A 671 30.40 -38.53 -15.67
C MET A 671 29.62 -39.77 -16.16
N ASN A 672 28.28 -39.68 -16.12
CA ASN A 672 27.37 -40.33 -17.06
C ASN A 672 26.14 -39.42 -17.31
N GLU A 673 25.72 -39.38 -18.56
CA GLU A 673 24.68 -38.50 -19.14
C GLU A 673 23.28 -39.13 -19.10
N GLU A 674 22.29 -38.28 -19.39
CA GLU A 674 20.94 -38.54 -19.92
C GLU A 674 19.88 -39.18 -18.99
N ASP A 675 18.88 -38.37 -18.60
CA ASP A 675 17.48 -38.72 -18.85
C ASP A 675 16.59 -37.46 -18.89
N GLN A 676 15.68 -37.49 -19.86
CA GLN A 676 14.74 -36.45 -20.26
C GLN A 676 13.60 -36.34 -19.22
N ASP A 677 13.29 -35.13 -18.77
CA ASP A 677 12.06 -34.88 -18.01
C ASP A 677 11.08 -34.12 -18.90
N GLU A 678 10.01 -34.83 -19.29
CA GLU A 678 8.88 -34.31 -20.04
C GLU A 678 8.14 -33.30 -19.16
N SER A 679 8.03 -32.06 -19.63
CA SER A 679 7.25 -31.00 -18.99
C SER A 679 5.78 -31.41 -18.91
N MET A 680 5.34 -31.79 -17.72
CA MET A 680 3.93 -31.93 -17.36
C MET A 680 3.35 -30.51 -17.30
N GLU A 681 2.70 -30.09 -18.38
CA GLU A 681 1.87 -28.88 -18.42
C GLU A 681 0.74 -29.04 -17.39
N GLY A 682 0.95 -28.47 -16.20
CA GLY A 682 -0.09 -28.25 -15.22
C GLY A 682 -0.98 -27.12 -15.71
N ALA A 683 -2.16 -27.48 -16.19
CA ALA A 683 -3.27 -26.56 -16.39
C ALA A 683 -3.77 -26.08 -15.03
N ASP A 684 -3.44 -24.84 -14.65
CA ASP A 684 -4.09 -24.01 -13.63
C ASP A 684 -3.53 -22.57 -13.73
N ASP A 685 -3.67 -21.92 -14.90
CA ASP A 685 -3.21 -20.53 -15.10
C ASP A 685 -4.23 -19.67 -15.89
N ASP A 686 -5.53 -19.99 -15.77
CA ASP A 686 -6.65 -19.20 -16.30
C ASP A 686 -7.40 -18.43 -15.18
N GLU A 687 -6.68 -17.89 -14.18
CA GLU A 687 -7.23 -16.84 -13.30
C GLU A 687 -7.07 -15.50 -14.04
N GLU A 688 -8.08 -15.13 -14.83
CA GLU A 688 -8.15 -13.85 -15.57
C GLU A 688 -7.86 -12.66 -14.64
N ASP A 689 -6.88 -11.84 -15.02
CA ASP A 689 -6.46 -10.62 -14.32
C ASP A 689 -7.66 -9.68 -14.14
N SER A 690 -8.17 -9.60 -12.91
CA SER A 690 -9.37 -8.80 -12.57
C SER A 690 -9.12 -7.29 -12.59
N THR A 691 -7.89 -6.85 -12.89
CA THR A 691 -7.49 -5.45 -13.01
C THR A 691 -7.85 -4.91 -14.40
N LEU A 692 -8.68 -3.87 -14.46
CA LEU A 692 -9.07 -3.22 -15.72
C LEU A 692 -8.09 -2.12 -16.14
N LEU A 693 -7.68 -1.28 -15.19
CA LEU A 693 -6.81 -0.14 -15.46
C LEU A 693 -6.00 0.21 -14.21
N THR A 694 -4.72 0.51 -14.38
CA THR A 694 -3.86 1.10 -13.33
C THR A 694 -3.14 2.32 -13.88
N VAL A 695 -3.22 3.45 -13.18
CA VAL A 695 -2.61 4.72 -13.60
C VAL A 695 -1.68 5.25 -12.51
N GLN A 696 -0.41 5.46 -12.86
CA GLN A 696 0.59 5.98 -11.94
C GLN A 696 0.37 7.47 -11.66
N PRO A 697 0.77 7.97 -10.47
CA PRO A 697 0.77 9.41 -10.20
C PRO A 697 1.61 10.17 -11.22
N GLY A 698 1.08 11.28 -11.70
CA GLY A 698 1.77 12.15 -12.65
C GLY A 698 1.46 13.62 -12.41
N PHE A 699 2.29 14.48 -12.98
CA PHE A 699 2.10 15.92 -12.94
C PHE A 699 1.39 16.43 -14.19
N ASN A 700 0.36 17.25 -14.00
CA ASN A 700 -0.44 17.87 -15.06
C ASN A 700 -1.02 16.86 -16.06
N ARG A 701 -1.56 15.74 -15.54
CA ARG A 701 -2.20 14.69 -16.35
C ARG A 701 -3.67 14.53 -15.98
N LEU A 702 -4.57 14.66 -16.95
CA LEU A 702 -6.00 14.45 -16.73
C LEU A 702 -6.37 13.04 -17.19
N LEU A 703 -6.89 12.24 -16.26
CA LEU A 703 -7.48 10.93 -16.53
C LEU A 703 -9.00 11.07 -16.60
N LEU A 704 -9.62 10.49 -17.63
CA LEU A 704 -11.06 10.25 -17.72
C LEU A 704 -11.29 8.74 -17.77
N VAL A 705 -12.25 8.23 -16.99
CA VAL A 705 -12.66 6.81 -17.01
C VAL A 705 -14.18 6.73 -16.89
N LEU A 706 -14.84 6.11 -17.86
CA LEU A 706 -16.23 5.68 -17.70
C LEU A 706 -16.23 4.38 -16.90
N ARG A 707 -16.86 4.43 -15.74
CA ARG A 707 -16.93 3.35 -14.77
C ARG A 707 -18.37 2.86 -14.67
N ASP A 708 -18.58 1.62 -15.08
CA ASP A 708 -19.87 0.94 -14.96
C ASP A 708 -20.19 0.61 -13.50
N GLU A 709 -21.44 0.19 -13.27
CA GLU A 709 -21.90 -0.34 -12.00
C GLU A 709 -20.99 -1.45 -11.49
N ARG A 710 -20.73 -1.46 -10.19
CA ARG A 710 -19.93 -2.45 -9.44
C ARG A 710 -18.45 -2.52 -9.81
N VAL A 711 -17.98 -1.77 -10.81
CA VAL A 711 -16.54 -1.62 -11.05
C VAL A 711 -15.92 -0.95 -9.83
N MET A 712 -14.96 -1.65 -9.23
CA MET A 712 -14.27 -1.19 -8.04
C MET A 712 -13.18 -0.20 -8.42
N ARG A 713 -12.93 0.79 -7.56
CA ARG A 713 -11.78 1.67 -7.69
C ARG A 713 -11.09 1.94 -6.36
N PHE A 714 -9.79 2.21 -6.39
CA PHE A 714 -9.05 2.74 -5.26
C PHE A 714 -7.75 3.45 -5.64
N VAL A 715 -7.20 4.24 -4.72
CA VAL A 715 -5.85 4.79 -4.77
C VAL A 715 -4.99 4.04 -3.77
N LYS A 716 -3.97 3.33 -4.26
CA LYS A 716 -3.07 2.54 -3.41
C LYS A 716 -2.39 3.42 -2.36
N TYR A 717 -2.21 2.86 -1.17
CA TYR A 717 -1.42 3.47 -0.10
C TYR A 717 -0.09 4.04 -0.59
N VAL A 718 0.18 5.30 -0.23
CA VAL A 718 1.44 5.99 -0.56
C VAL A 718 2.50 5.58 0.47
N SER A 719 3.51 4.83 0.04
CA SER A 719 4.61 4.41 0.91
C SER A 719 5.36 5.60 1.50
N ALA A 720 5.84 5.44 2.73
CA ALA A 720 6.76 6.36 3.36
C ALA A 720 8.07 6.50 2.56
N ALA A 721 8.40 5.63 1.61
CA ALA A 721 9.53 5.85 0.71
C ALA A 721 9.34 7.04 -0.25
N ALA A 722 8.10 7.49 -0.49
CA ALA A 722 7.82 8.60 -1.39
C ALA A 722 8.39 9.94 -0.91
N GLU A 723 8.91 10.74 -1.84
CA GLU A 723 9.60 12.01 -1.57
C GLU A 723 8.67 13.22 -1.37
N GLY A 724 7.37 13.03 -1.56
CA GLY A 724 6.35 14.04 -1.41
C GLY A 724 4.97 13.40 -1.52
N SER A 725 3.93 14.17 -1.30
CA SER A 725 2.55 13.68 -1.39
C SER A 725 2.14 13.40 -2.83
N ARG A 726 1.19 12.48 -3.02
CA ARG A 726 0.37 12.47 -4.25
C ARG A 726 -0.67 13.58 -4.13
N TRP A 727 -0.80 14.38 -5.17
CA TRP A 727 -1.73 15.50 -5.28
C TRP A 727 -2.63 15.29 -6.48
N ASP A 728 -3.94 15.48 -6.31
CA ASP A 728 -4.88 15.51 -7.42
C ASP A 728 -6.11 16.39 -7.14
N VAL A 729 -6.85 16.70 -8.21
CA VAL A 729 -8.24 17.16 -8.14
C VAL A 729 -9.09 16.07 -8.78
N CYS A 730 -9.90 15.40 -7.97
CA CYS A 730 -10.75 14.29 -8.37
C CYS A 730 -12.18 14.77 -8.50
N ALA A 731 -12.81 14.47 -9.63
CA ALA A 731 -14.21 14.71 -9.87
C ALA A 731 -14.92 13.43 -10.30
N GLU A 732 -16.18 13.31 -9.88
CA GLU A 732 -17.10 12.28 -10.33
C GLU A 732 -18.31 12.96 -10.96
N TYR A 733 -18.74 12.48 -12.13
CA TYR A 733 -19.95 12.94 -12.78
C TYR A 733 -20.92 11.77 -12.96
N GLU A 734 -22.19 11.97 -12.60
CA GLU A 734 -23.25 11.09 -13.08
C GLU A 734 -23.44 11.36 -14.58
N ALA A 735 -23.32 10.31 -15.39
CA ALA A 735 -23.43 10.40 -16.83
C ALA A 735 -24.81 9.91 -17.30
N GLY A 736 -25.54 10.76 -18.02
CA GLY A 736 -26.67 10.34 -18.83
C GLY A 736 -26.20 9.87 -20.21
N ILE A 737 -26.85 8.82 -20.74
CA ILE A 737 -26.64 8.36 -22.11
C ILE A 737 -27.48 9.24 -23.04
N VAL A 738 -26.86 9.80 -24.08
CA VAL A 738 -27.58 10.47 -25.17
C VAL A 738 -28.09 9.37 -26.11
N GLN A 739 -29.40 9.11 -26.13
CA GLN A 739 -30.00 8.30 -27.19
C GLN A 739 -30.06 9.16 -28.45
N GLU A 740 -29.35 8.77 -29.50
CA GLU A 740 -29.61 9.30 -30.84
C GLU A 740 -31.00 8.80 -31.25
N GLU A 741 -31.94 9.72 -31.48
CA GLU A 741 -33.18 9.37 -32.18
C GLU A 741 -32.76 8.88 -33.57
N GLU A 742 -32.84 7.56 -33.81
CA GLU A 742 -32.83 7.01 -35.17
C GLU A 742 -33.93 7.77 -35.92
N GLY A 743 -33.51 8.61 -36.87
CA GLY A 743 -34.44 9.37 -37.67
C GLY A 743 -35.43 8.40 -38.32
N ASP A 744 -36.70 8.53 -37.96
CA ASP A 744 -37.79 8.00 -38.77
C ASP A 744 -37.57 8.59 -40.18
N ASP A 745 -37.01 7.77 -41.07
CA ASP A 745 -37.10 7.98 -42.51
C ASP A 745 -38.60 7.93 -42.83
N ASP A 746 -39.24 9.10 -42.79
CA ASP A 746 -40.54 9.33 -43.41
C ASP A 746 -40.38 8.96 -44.90
N ASP A 747 -40.78 7.73 -45.23
CA ASP A 747 -41.05 7.28 -46.59
C ASP A 747 -42.20 8.13 -47.15
N ASP A 748 -41.85 9.30 -47.68
CA ASP A 748 -42.63 10.04 -48.68
C ASP A 748 -42.61 9.22 -49.98
N ASP A 749 -43.50 8.24 -50.09
CA ASP A 749 -43.90 7.65 -51.37
C ASP A 749 -45.39 7.90 -51.64
N ASP A 750 -45.64 8.98 -52.38
CA ASP A 750 -46.88 9.26 -53.11
C ASP A 750 -47.03 8.24 -54.27
N GLN A 751 -47.89 7.21 -54.11
CA GLN A 751 -48.73 6.65 -55.19
C GLN A 751 -49.81 5.64 -54.78
#